data_AF-A0A1Y2XDT4-F1
#
_entry.id   AF-A0A1Y2XDT4-F1
#
_cell.length_a   1.000
_cell.length_b   1.000
_cell.length_c   1.000
_cell.angle_alpha   90.00
_cell.angle_beta   90.00
_cell.angle_gamma   90.00
#
_symmetry.space_group_name_H-M   'P 1'
#
loop_
_entity.id
_entity.type
_entity.pdbx_description
1 polymer ?
#
loop_
_entity_poly.entity_id
_entity_poly.type
_entity_poly.pdbx_seq_one_letter_code
_entity_poly.pdbx_strand_id
1 'polypeptide(L)'
;MAEFDRNVLEFYQLSTPFPTEWPAEKDKSDNSDSEQEQQKKQNINRRKSRYQALERAVSNRTSIVQGSEKSANGVSNLVQKDEPDPLGTSDSVVRSLKQLGVPVQDDVRLRNRFLLSSTSFSPALFLSQMHATADTQSLLNGLDVLSKSIDQKSASLKVLVESNFERFVRAKATIDNVYKEMKYRGVEPPSLNRARRHSRHASRSSFRNSSGGAALGTNPLVTPLPDTRKKNALVKESDYGVMGIKTPLLDVAAKAEDVWGPALGGREKEENLKTVSNSLDRYKEYIEASSNIADSIKRKDYEALVEEYTRARRFADEARKLVEELGSNPPSEEEAYQILLAARMWYDVDEQIQLFKRELWRKLTSLHNVSRTETLVGQPQDQHIELISLLLELGVEDNPIWVWLLSKYDYLKGKISSAGERAKVEIEVLRRRLANGEKPPPQMMATHLRNLGRLSVESKANGLDSPDVIELWEKMLAFLSSLLSSQGVLGEVIEFWQTVEGFIEGKAQKALPTGYNGESRDHHRLSQQGTIDLQKGTIELVDMIRGHVFEFFAGAPPEDISLLFSPLPPSPGTPGSAGLNNTRDPRFNFDANNLPPPSPKRGETWEKFAFWPPTSNSVSGVHYLSKMLNLVGSGASEMASIAPVRQGDAKQLEMLKTLVGAARERCVTALCAAWNKDAENIKYVEDWKRSKEMGDVTRMPTSFASFEGALLSGMQKILYIPEAMAKPGSGDIVSAPTSKLLQMVRSQYVTTLYKALSGMVENAERAIKKADDEWTTDADLTLGSGSDRVSLSLGSGTVDPGDRNVRMLLTLGNLHALRTKVVPNLNSQFENAFSVKLTDESKTIKDVLGQIDARLFQSFTRPSLESLRKIIRAGLSDPKWAPPKPTEVKPYVYEALLTLVLVHTQVSTTAPSMTHQVLSYLLEQISRELLESLKARPRFDLGALMQATLDVEFFAQTLSQYTTERASGIQGEIYSMLDSKTDNQARARLQDELPGMREVLKKLREQSRAQFACFKRPRRAPGQGSVSSTAGGVGPGIERTTTG
;
A
#
# COMPACT_ATOMS: atom_id res chain seq x y z
N MET A 1 -50.42 -104.91 77.25
CA MET A 1 -51.38 -103.81 77.05
C MET A 1 -50.95 -102.53 77.79
N ALA A 2 -50.58 -102.59 79.08
CA ALA A 2 -50.11 -101.42 79.84
C ALA A 2 -48.91 -100.64 79.22
N GLU A 3 -48.02 -101.32 78.50
CA GLU A 3 -46.85 -100.69 77.86
C GLU A 3 -47.19 -100.00 76.53
N PHE A 4 -48.19 -100.52 75.81
CA PHE A 4 -48.72 -99.87 74.61
C PHE A 4 -49.51 -98.62 74.98
N ASP A 5 -50.37 -98.72 76.00
CA ASP A 5 -51.13 -97.58 76.51
C ASP A 5 -50.22 -96.48 77.06
N ARG A 6 -49.10 -96.84 77.72
CA ARG A 6 -48.11 -95.86 78.16
C ARG A 6 -47.38 -95.19 77.00
N ASN A 7 -47.00 -95.94 75.97
CA ASN A 7 -46.35 -95.38 74.78
C ASN A 7 -47.32 -94.50 73.96
N VAL A 8 -48.61 -94.84 73.90
CA VAL A 8 -49.65 -94.03 73.26
C VAL A 8 -49.87 -92.73 74.06
N LEU A 9 -49.94 -92.82 75.39
CA LEU A 9 -50.01 -91.66 76.28
C LEU A 9 -48.80 -90.74 76.13
N GLU A 10 -47.60 -91.29 76.02
CA GLU A 10 -46.35 -90.54 75.92
C GLU A 10 -46.13 -89.95 74.51
N PHE A 11 -46.49 -90.68 73.45
CA PHE A 11 -46.37 -90.22 72.07
C PHE A 11 -47.37 -89.09 71.73
N TYR A 12 -48.63 -89.22 72.17
CA TYR A 12 -49.65 -88.18 71.97
C TYR A 12 -49.68 -87.14 73.12
N GLN A 13 -48.90 -87.38 74.18
CA GLN A 13 -48.83 -86.59 75.42
C GLN A 13 -50.23 -86.30 75.99
N LEU A 14 -50.99 -87.37 76.18
CA LEU A 14 -52.32 -87.32 76.80
C LEU A 14 -52.17 -87.65 78.29
N SER A 15 -53.02 -87.07 79.14
CA SER A 15 -52.94 -87.31 80.59
C SER A 15 -53.61 -88.62 81.01
N THR A 16 -54.56 -89.15 80.22
CA THR A 16 -55.27 -90.39 80.53
C THR A 16 -55.50 -91.23 79.26
N PRO A 17 -55.42 -92.57 79.32
CA PRO A 17 -55.43 -93.46 78.15
C PRO A 17 -56.78 -93.59 77.44
N PHE A 18 -57.88 -93.11 78.05
CA PHE A 18 -59.23 -93.14 77.46
C PHE A 18 -59.94 -91.79 77.62
N PRO A 19 -59.48 -90.71 76.95
CA PRO A 19 -60.16 -89.42 77.03
C PRO A 19 -61.46 -89.46 76.21
N THR A 20 -62.57 -89.07 76.83
CA THR A 20 -63.90 -89.06 76.18
C THR A 20 -64.09 -87.88 75.21
N GLU A 21 -63.22 -86.87 75.26
CA GLU A 21 -63.09 -85.78 74.30
C GLU A 21 -61.62 -85.36 74.15
N TRP A 22 -61.22 -84.95 72.94
CA TRP A 22 -59.84 -84.56 72.65
C TRP A 22 -59.52 -83.16 73.20
N PRO A 23 -58.32 -82.89 73.77
CA PRO A 23 -58.01 -81.57 74.35
C PRO A 23 -57.90 -80.45 73.30
N ALA A 24 -58.76 -79.42 73.43
CA ALA A 24 -58.87 -78.29 72.50
C ALA A 24 -57.57 -77.45 72.32
N GLU A 25 -56.59 -77.58 73.21
CA GLU A 25 -55.29 -76.89 73.09
C GLU A 25 -54.39 -77.46 71.98
N LYS A 26 -54.66 -78.68 71.50
CA LYS A 26 -53.91 -79.33 70.41
C LYS A 26 -54.62 -79.32 69.05
N ASP A 27 -55.81 -78.74 68.96
CA ASP A 27 -56.59 -78.61 67.71
C ASP A 27 -56.28 -77.33 66.90
N LYS A 28 -55.27 -76.54 67.32
CA LYS A 28 -54.84 -75.33 66.59
C LYS A 28 -53.70 -75.59 65.60
N SER A 29 -53.75 -76.73 64.90
CA SER A 29 -53.03 -76.90 63.63
C SER A 29 -54.02 -77.08 62.48
N ASP A 30 -54.98 -76.17 62.36
CA ASP A 30 -55.63 -75.80 61.09
C ASP A 30 -56.63 -74.67 61.34
N ASN A 31 -56.20 -73.40 61.18
CA ASN A 31 -57.10 -72.34 60.74
C ASN A 31 -56.35 -71.05 60.35
N SER A 32 -56.72 -70.57 59.15
CA SER A 32 -56.42 -69.29 58.48
C SER A 32 -54.94 -68.96 58.28
N ASP A 33 -54.31 -69.08 57.10
CA ASP A 33 -54.81 -69.00 55.72
C ASP A 33 -55.68 -67.77 55.46
N SER A 34 -55.09 -66.57 55.59
CA SER A 34 -55.40 -65.41 54.72
C SER A 34 -54.60 -64.14 55.07
N GLU A 35 -53.26 -64.24 55.17
CA GLU A 35 -52.34 -63.10 54.88
C GLU A 35 -51.03 -63.60 54.20
N GLN A 36 -51.06 -64.79 53.58
CA GLN A 36 -49.96 -65.34 52.78
C GLN A 36 -50.25 -65.24 51.28
N GLU A 37 -50.32 -64.02 50.75
CA GLU A 37 -50.23 -63.82 49.29
C GLU A 37 -49.32 -62.67 48.84
N GLN A 38 -48.55 -62.07 49.75
CA GLN A 38 -47.45 -61.13 49.39
C GLN A 38 -46.04 -61.61 49.80
N GLN A 39 -45.89 -62.86 50.25
CA GLN A 39 -44.62 -63.60 50.29
C GLN A 39 -44.50 -64.68 49.20
N LYS A 40 -45.28 -64.56 48.12
CA LYS A 40 -45.19 -65.41 46.91
C LYS A 40 -44.68 -64.62 45.72
N LYS A 41 -43.43 -64.17 45.77
CA LYS A 41 -42.59 -63.93 44.57
C LYS A 41 -41.11 -63.69 44.87
N GLN A 42 -40.52 -64.41 45.83
CA GLN A 42 -39.07 -64.67 45.86
C GLN A 42 -38.64 -65.80 46.81
N ASN A 43 -39.49 -66.82 47.01
CA ASN A 43 -39.11 -68.08 47.67
C ASN A 43 -39.75 -69.30 46.99
N ILE A 44 -39.71 -69.34 45.65
CA ILE A 44 -39.92 -70.56 44.88
C ILE A 44 -38.56 -70.98 44.32
N ASN A 45 -37.80 -71.71 45.13
CA ASN A 45 -36.86 -72.80 44.77
C ASN A 45 -35.86 -73.13 45.90
N ARG A 46 -36.33 -73.26 47.14
CA ARG A 46 -35.65 -74.16 48.10
C ARG A 46 -36.42 -75.47 48.19
N ARG A 47 -35.96 -76.41 47.38
CA ARG A 47 -36.30 -77.83 47.45
C ARG A 47 -36.26 -78.31 48.91
N LYS A 48 -37.38 -78.88 49.35
CA LYS A 48 -37.50 -79.76 50.52
C LYS A 48 -36.30 -80.71 50.55
N SER A 49 -35.52 -80.70 51.63
CA SER A 49 -34.41 -81.65 51.78
C SER A 49 -34.95 -82.98 52.30
N ARG A 50 -34.48 -84.06 51.67
CA ARG A 50 -34.92 -85.45 51.81
C ARG A 50 -34.53 -86.10 53.16
N TYR A 51 -34.08 -85.29 54.12
CA TYR A 51 -33.47 -85.73 55.39
C TYR A 51 -34.22 -85.22 56.64
N GLN A 52 -35.37 -84.57 56.49
CA GLN A 52 -36.23 -84.14 57.60
C GLN A 52 -36.69 -85.31 58.52
N ALA A 53 -36.60 -86.55 58.03
CA ALA A 53 -36.86 -87.75 58.82
C ALA A 53 -35.73 -88.13 59.79
N LEU A 54 -34.48 -87.71 59.54
CA LEU A 54 -33.32 -87.98 60.40
C LEU A 54 -33.15 -86.95 61.52
N GLU A 55 -33.54 -85.68 61.29
CA GLU A 55 -33.51 -84.64 62.34
C GLU A 55 -34.52 -84.93 63.47
N ARG A 56 -35.70 -85.49 63.14
CA ARG A 56 -36.69 -85.93 64.15
C ARG A 56 -36.22 -87.12 65.00
N ALA A 57 -35.30 -87.94 64.51
CA ALA A 57 -34.79 -89.11 65.25
C ALA A 57 -33.72 -88.73 66.30
N VAL A 58 -33.05 -87.57 66.14
CA VAL A 58 -31.98 -87.12 67.03
C VAL A 58 -32.49 -86.19 68.15
N SER A 59 -33.56 -85.42 67.91
CA SER A 59 -34.09 -84.46 68.91
C SER A 59 -34.93 -85.09 70.04
N ASN A 60 -35.34 -86.36 69.95
CA ASN A 60 -36.19 -87.02 70.95
C ASN A 60 -35.43 -87.78 72.07
N ARG A 61 -34.13 -87.52 72.27
CA ARG A 61 -33.33 -88.13 73.36
C ARG A 61 -32.51 -87.14 74.19
N THR A 62 -33.03 -85.94 74.40
CA THR A 62 -32.43 -84.99 75.34
C THR A 62 -33.40 -84.63 76.46
N SER A 63 -33.45 -85.47 77.50
CA SER A 63 -33.84 -85.04 78.86
C SER A 63 -32.58 -84.96 79.72
N ILE A 64 -32.42 -83.80 80.35
CA ILE A 64 -31.23 -83.30 81.02
C ILE A 64 -31.16 -83.87 82.44
N VAL A 65 -30.04 -84.52 82.81
CA VAL A 65 -29.64 -84.73 84.20
C VAL A 65 -28.16 -84.35 84.35
N GLN A 66 -27.88 -83.51 85.34
CA GLN A 66 -26.60 -82.86 85.65
C GLN A 66 -25.48 -83.87 85.96
N GLY A 67 -24.30 -83.66 85.36
CA GLY A 67 -23.06 -84.38 85.72
C GLY A 67 -22.22 -84.91 84.55
N SER A 68 -22.66 -84.78 83.29
CA SER A 68 -21.91 -85.27 82.12
C SER A 68 -21.11 -84.18 81.41
N GLU A 69 -19.77 -84.30 81.39
CA GLU A 69 -18.89 -83.41 80.62
C GLU A 69 -19.01 -83.66 79.10
N LYS A 70 -19.18 -82.58 78.32
CA LYS A 70 -19.18 -82.58 76.85
C LYS A 70 -17.75 -82.54 76.31
N SER A 71 -17.34 -83.57 75.58
CA SER A 71 -16.20 -83.48 74.65
C SER A 71 -16.69 -83.21 73.23
N ALA A 72 -15.87 -82.53 72.42
CA ALA A 72 -16.22 -81.83 71.18
C ALA A 72 -16.84 -82.68 70.05
N ASN A 73 -16.95 -84.00 70.20
CA ASN A 73 -17.60 -84.89 69.23
C ASN A 73 -18.99 -85.41 69.63
N GLY A 74 -19.61 -84.90 70.70
CA GLY A 74 -21.07 -84.99 70.87
C GLY A 74 -21.68 -86.38 71.13
N VAL A 75 -20.90 -87.37 71.58
CA VAL A 75 -21.40 -88.70 71.99
C VAL A 75 -21.33 -88.82 73.52
N SER A 76 -22.45 -89.07 74.19
CA SER A 76 -22.49 -89.31 75.65
C SER A 76 -22.14 -90.78 75.96
N ASN A 77 -21.07 -91.03 76.72
CA ASN A 77 -20.67 -92.36 77.16
C ASN A 77 -21.40 -92.74 78.47
N LEU A 78 -22.30 -93.71 78.40
CA LEU A 78 -23.14 -94.16 79.53
C LEU A 78 -22.80 -95.61 79.89
N VAL A 79 -21.86 -95.84 80.81
CA VAL A 79 -21.59 -97.18 81.37
C VAL A 79 -21.53 -97.05 82.90
N GLN A 80 -22.56 -97.54 83.61
CA GLN A 80 -22.63 -97.52 85.07
C GLN A 80 -22.66 -98.92 85.71
N LYS A 81 -22.74 -100.00 84.94
CA LYS A 81 -22.80 -101.37 85.47
C LYS A 81 -21.40 -101.98 85.65
N ASP A 82 -21.21 -102.65 86.77
CA ASP A 82 -20.01 -103.44 87.09
C ASP A 82 -20.02 -104.75 86.30
N GLU A 83 -18.85 -105.21 85.86
CA GLU A 83 -18.68 -106.36 84.96
C GLU A 83 -17.77 -107.42 85.62
N PRO A 84 -17.97 -108.72 85.34
CA PRO A 84 -17.05 -109.77 85.79
C PRO A 84 -15.70 -109.68 85.05
N ASP A 85 -14.64 -110.19 85.70
CA ASP A 85 -13.29 -110.18 85.14
C ASP A 85 -13.23 -111.06 83.85
N PRO A 86 -12.83 -110.49 82.69
CA PRO A 86 -12.73 -111.23 81.43
C PRO A 86 -11.68 -112.35 81.44
N LEU A 87 -10.76 -112.40 82.41
CA LEU A 87 -9.79 -113.50 82.59
C LEU A 87 -10.31 -114.62 83.50
N GLY A 88 -11.52 -114.48 84.06
CA GLY A 88 -12.23 -115.54 84.79
C GLY A 88 -11.87 -115.67 86.28
N THR A 89 -11.16 -114.70 86.85
CA THR A 89 -10.61 -114.80 88.22
C THR A 89 -11.56 -114.25 89.30
N SER A 90 -12.43 -113.30 88.97
CA SER A 90 -13.40 -112.73 89.92
C SER A 90 -14.71 -112.27 89.25
N ASP A 91 -15.82 -112.35 89.98
CA ASP A 91 -17.15 -112.02 89.45
C ASP A 91 -17.43 -110.49 89.33
N SER A 92 -16.51 -109.63 89.80
CA SER A 92 -16.66 -108.17 89.76
C SER A 92 -15.31 -107.45 89.74
N VAL A 93 -15.06 -106.69 88.68
CA VAL A 93 -13.83 -105.90 88.50
C VAL A 93 -13.77 -104.72 89.48
N VAL A 94 -14.88 -104.03 89.72
CA VAL A 94 -14.88 -102.83 90.59
C VAL A 94 -14.68 -103.21 92.06
N ARG A 95 -15.16 -104.37 92.51
CA ARG A 95 -15.01 -104.83 93.91
C ARG A 95 -13.58 -105.29 94.23
N SER A 96 -12.93 -105.96 93.29
CA SER A 96 -11.53 -106.39 93.42
C SER A 96 -10.55 -105.21 93.42
N LEU A 97 -10.79 -104.20 92.56
CA LEU A 97 -10.00 -102.94 92.57
C LEU A 97 -10.09 -102.19 93.90
N LYS A 98 -11.24 -102.29 94.61
CA LYS A 98 -11.43 -101.67 95.92
C LYS A 98 -10.61 -102.35 97.03
N GLN A 99 -10.48 -103.68 97.01
CA GLN A 99 -9.66 -104.41 97.99
C GLN A 99 -8.16 -104.14 97.82
N LEU A 100 -7.73 -103.81 96.60
CA LEU A 100 -6.34 -103.47 96.27
C LEU A 100 -6.00 -101.98 96.49
N GLY A 101 -6.94 -101.18 97.00
CA GLY A 101 -6.68 -99.80 97.47
C GLY A 101 -6.69 -98.70 96.40
N VAL A 102 -7.24 -98.95 95.20
CA VAL A 102 -7.35 -97.94 94.14
C VAL A 102 -8.64 -97.11 94.30
N PRO A 103 -8.60 -95.76 94.31
CA PRO A 103 -9.79 -94.91 94.50
C PRO A 103 -10.65 -94.83 93.23
N VAL A 104 -11.46 -95.87 92.99
CA VAL A 104 -12.29 -95.99 91.76
C VAL A 104 -13.71 -95.42 91.94
N GLN A 105 -14.13 -95.04 93.15
CA GLN A 105 -15.45 -94.43 93.40
C GLN A 105 -15.50 -92.92 93.16
N ASP A 106 -14.38 -92.21 93.28
CA ASP A 106 -14.34 -90.74 93.16
C ASP A 106 -14.09 -90.27 91.71
N ASP A 107 -13.47 -91.10 90.86
CA ASP A 107 -13.14 -90.74 89.49
C ASP A 107 -13.73 -91.70 88.44
N VAL A 108 -14.86 -91.27 87.86
CA VAL A 108 -15.62 -92.01 86.83
C VAL A 108 -14.79 -92.21 85.56
N ARG A 109 -13.85 -91.30 85.25
CA ARG A 109 -12.99 -91.41 84.07
C ARG A 109 -11.97 -92.53 84.23
N LEU A 110 -11.41 -92.67 85.42
CA LEU A 110 -10.45 -93.72 85.74
C LEU A 110 -11.15 -95.08 85.72
N ARG A 111 -12.37 -95.19 86.30
CA ARG A 111 -13.21 -96.39 86.23
C ARG A 111 -13.46 -96.86 84.79
N ASN A 112 -13.77 -95.93 83.89
CA ASN A 112 -14.02 -96.21 82.47
C ASN A 112 -12.78 -96.67 81.69
N ARG A 113 -11.58 -96.69 82.30
CA ARG A 113 -10.37 -97.28 81.71
C ARG A 113 -10.17 -98.76 82.06
N PHE A 114 -10.88 -99.27 83.06
CA PHE A 114 -10.80 -100.67 83.52
C PHE A 114 -12.01 -101.52 83.09
N LEU A 115 -13.08 -100.92 82.55
CA LEU A 115 -14.27 -101.63 82.06
C LEU A 115 -14.21 -101.83 80.55
N LEU A 116 -14.47 -103.06 80.09
CA LEU A 116 -14.34 -103.44 78.68
C LEU A 116 -15.41 -102.78 77.78
N SER A 117 -16.59 -102.47 78.33
CA SER A 117 -17.68 -101.80 77.60
C SER A 117 -17.45 -100.30 77.32
N SER A 118 -16.36 -99.71 77.82
CA SER A 118 -16.02 -98.31 77.58
C SER A 118 -15.09 -98.13 76.38
N THR A 119 -15.30 -97.07 75.59
CA THR A 119 -14.43 -96.69 74.47
C THR A 119 -13.04 -96.21 74.91
N SER A 120 -12.79 -96.07 76.21
CA SER A 120 -11.53 -95.63 76.81
C SER A 120 -10.79 -96.73 77.60
N PHE A 121 -11.15 -98.00 77.43
CA PHE A 121 -10.50 -99.13 78.10
C PHE A 121 -8.99 -99.22 77.77
N SER A 122 -8.14 -99.40 78.79
CA SER A 122 -6.69 -99.56 78.60
C SER A 122 -6.20 -100.92 79.12
N PRO A 123 -5.86 -101.87 78.23
CA PRO A 123 -5.46 -103.23 78.61
C PRO A 123 -4.23 -103.30 79.53
N ALA A 124 -3.25 -102.41 79.34
CA ALA A 124 -2.01 -102.42 80.11
C ALA A 124 -2.20 -102.02 81.59
N LEU A 125 -3.07 -101.06 81.88
CA LEU A 125 -3.40 -100.68 83.26
C LEU A 125 -4.29 -101.73 83.92
N PHE A 126 -5.18 -102.35 83.16
CA PHE A 126 -6.03 -103.42 83.65
C PHE A 126 -5.20 -104.60 84.16
N LEU A 127 -4.27 -105.13 83.35
CA LEU A 127 -3.42 -106.25 83.76
C LEU A 127 -2.47 -105.89 84.93
N SER A 128 -1.91 -104.68 84.93
CA SER A 128 -0.94 -104.29 85.96
C SER A 128 -1.54 -104.04 87.35
N GLN A 129 -2.81 -103.65 87.43
CA GLN A 129 -3.45 -103.35 88.71
C GLN A 129 -4.40 -104.45 89.20
N MET A 130 -5.16 -105.10 88.31
CA MET A 130 -6.07 -106.19 88.70
C MET A 130 -5.37 -107.53 88.90
N HIS A 131 -4.33 -107.80 88.12
CA HIS A 131 -3.58 -109.06 88.16
C HIS A 131 -2.11 -108.84 88.53
N ALA A 132 -1.84 -107.86 89.39
CA ALA A 132 -0.49 -107.51 89.84
C ALA A 132 0.25 -108.68 90.51
N THR A 133 -0.48 -109.55 91.22
CA THR A 133 0.04 -110.69 92.00
C THR A 133 -0.18 -112.05 91.32
N ALA A 134 -0.73 -112.07 90.10
CA ALA A 134 -1.00 -113.31 89.38
C ALA A 134 0.28 -113.92 88.79
N ASP A 135 0.41 -115.25 88.84
CA ASP A 135 1.50 -115.98 88.21
C ASP A 135 1.28 -116.16 86.70
N THR A 136 2.34 -116.51 85.97
CA THR A 136 2.29 -116.66 84.50
C THR A 136 1.35 -117.78 84.05
N GLN A 137 1.19 -118.84 84.85
CA GLN A 137 0.24 -119.93 84.59
C GLN A 137 -1.22 -119.45 84.65
N SER A 138 -1.59 -118.64 85.64
CA SER A 138 -2.95 -118.08 85.75
C SER A 138 -3.30 -117.17 84.57
N LEU A 139 -2.35 -116.37 84.07
CA LEU A 139 -2.57 -115.50 82.92
C LEU A 139 -2.76 -116.28 81.61
N LEU A 140 -2.06 -117.41 81.44
CA LEU A 140 -2.25 -118.29 80.27
C LEU A 140 -3.61 -119.00 80.30
N ASN A 141 -4.08 -119.42 81.47
CA ASN A 141 -5.43 -119.97 81.61
C ASN A 141 -6.51 -118.90 81.34
N GLY A 142 -6.30 -117.67 81.79
CA GLY A 142 -7.20 -116.54 81.47
C GLY A 142 -7.28 -116.21 79.98
N LEU A 143 -6.17 -116.37 79.23
CA LEU A 143 -6.16 -116.20 77.77
C LEU A 143 -7.04 -117.24 77.05
N ASP A 144 -7.02 -118.49 77.51
CA ASP A 144 -7.83 -119.57 76.92
C ASP A 144 -9.34 -119.35 77.18
N VAL A 145 -9.70 -118.83 78.36
CA VAL A 145 -11.07 -118.40 78.69
C VAL A 145 -11.54 -117.27 77.76
N LEU A 146 -10.67 -116.29 77.50
CA LEU A 146 -11.00 -115.16 76.64
C LEU A 146 -11.21 -115.59 75.18
N SER A 147 -10.36 -116.46 74.66
CA SER A 147 -10.50 -116.99 73.28
C SER A 147 -11.84 -117.71 73.09
N LYS A 148 -12.22 -118.57 74.03
CA LYS A 148 -13.51 -119.28 74.02
C LYS A 148 -14.70 -118.32 74.07
N SER A 149 -14.61 -117.25 74.86
CA SER A 149 -15.65 -116.21 74.95
C SER A 149 -15.82 -115.42 73.64
N ILE A 150 -14.71 -115.13 72.94
CA ILE A 150 -14.73 -114.44 71.65
C ILE A 150 -15.36 -115.33 70.56
N ASP A 151 -15.00 -116.61 70.52
CA ASP A 151 -15.56 -117.55 69.55
C ASP A 151 -17.07 -117.74 69.76
N GLN A 152 -17.53 -117.82 71.02
CA GLN A 152 -18.95 -117.92 71.35
C GLN A 152 -19.74 -116.66 70.96
N LYS A 153 -19.17 -115.47 71.19
CA LYS A 153 -19.79 -114.20 70.79
C LYS A 153 -19.79 -114.00 69.29
N SER A 154 -18.73 -114.38 68.57
CA SER A 154 -18.68 -114.25 67.11
C SER A 154 -19.67 -115.18 66.40
N ALA A 155 -19.90 -116.39 66.92
CA ALA A 155 -20.97 -117.28 66.45
C ALA A 155 -22.36 -116.64 66.64
N SER A 156 -22.60 -116.04 67.81
CA SER A 156 -23.87 -115.33 68.10
C SER A 156 -24.09 -114.10 67.22
N LEU A 157 -23.00 -113.38 66.89
CA LEU A 157 -23.04 -112.19 66.03
C LEU A 157 -23.31 -112.57 64.57
N LYS A 158 -22.78 -113.71 64.11
CA LYS A 158 -23.04 -114.26 62.78
C LYS A 158 -24.53 -114.62 62.60
N VAL A 159 -25.13 -115.25 63.61
CA VAL A 159 -26.58 -115.56 63.64
C VAL A 159 -27.43 -114.28 63.71
N LEU A 160 -26.98 -113.24 64.42
CA LEU A 160 -27.67 -111.94 64.46
C LEU A 160 -27.66 -111.24 63.09
N VAL A 161 -26.56 -111.32 62.35
CA VAL A 161 -26.43 -110.76 61.00
C VAL A 161 -27.23 -111.57 59.98
N GLU A 162 -27.27 -112.89 60.09
CA GLU A 162 -28.08 -113.75 59.23
C GLU A 162 -29.59 -113.54 59.48
N SER A 163 -30.02 -113.41 60.74
CA SER A 163 -31.43 -113.21 61.11
C SER A 163 -31.97 -111.81 60.82
N ASN A 164 -31.11 -110.78 60.74
CA ASN A 164 -31.49 -109.39 60.48
C ASN A 164 -30.75 -108.79 59.26
N PHE A 165 -30.45 -109.63 58.27
CA PHE A 165 -29.66 -109.26 57.09
C PHE A 165 -30.25 -108.04 56.36
N GLU A 166 -31.58 -107.95 56.29
CA GLU A 166 -32.29 -106.86 55.62
C GLU A 166 -32.07 -105.48 56.30
N ARG A 167 -31.93 -105.44 57.64
CA ARG A 167 -31.59 -104.20 58.36
C ARG A 167 -30.12 -103.85 58.21
N PHE A 168 -29.24 -104.85 58.17
CA PHE A 168 -27.81 -104.63 57.96
C PHE A 168 -27.50 -104.10 56.55
N VAL A 169 -28.17 -104.64 55.52
CA VAL A 169 -28.05 -104.13 54.14
C VAL A 169 -28.62 -102.71 54.01
N ARG A 170 -29.73 -102.36 54.70
CA ARG A 170 -30.24 -100.98 54.71
C ARG A 170 -29.28 -99.99 55.40
N ALA A 171 -28.64 -100.39 56.51
CA ALA A 171 -27.63 -99.58 57.19
C ALA A 171 -26.35 -99.42 56.35
N LYS A 172 -25.90 -100.49 55.70
CA LYS A 172 -24.75 -100.44 54.80
C LYS A 172 -25.03 -99.61 53.55
N ALA A 173 -26.23 -99.72 52.96
CA ALA A 173 -26.64 -98.90 51.81
C ALA A 173 -26.75 -97.41 52.14
N THR A 174 -27.15 -97.05 53.36
CA THR A 174 -27.16 -95.65 53.82
C THR A 174 -25.74 -95.13 54.05
N ILE A 175 -24.85 -95.93 54.62
CA ILE A 175 -23.42 -95.57 54.78
C ILE A 175 -22.73 -95.42 53.40
N ASP A 176 -22.97 -96.36 52.48
CA ASP A 176 -22.41 -96.33 51.12
C ASP A 176 -22.96 -95.15 50.29
N ASN A 177 -24.22 -94.74 50.50
CA ASN A 177 -24.78 -93.54 49.86
C ASN A 177 -24.18 -92.25 50.41
N VAL A 178 -24.01 -92.12 51.73
CA VAL A 178 -23.34 -90.94 52.34
C VAL A 178 -21.90 -90.85 51.85
N TYR A 179 -21.18 -91.98 51.75
CA TYR A 179 -19.82 -92.02 51.22
C TYR A 179 -19.74 -91.65 49.73
N LYS A 180 -20.70 -92.10 48.89
CA LYS A 180 -20.81 -91.70 47.48
C LYS A 180 -21.18 -90.21 47.31
N GLU A 181 -22.07 -89.68 48.13
CA GLU A 181 -22.47 -88.27 48.10
C GLU A 181 -21.30 -87.35 48.50
N MET A 182 -20.47 -87.78 49.46
CA MET A 182 -19.23 -87.10 49.85
C MET A 182 -18.14 -87.14 48.76
N LYS A 183 -18.11 -88.18 47.91
CA LYS A 183 -17.09 -88.35 46.86
C LYS A 183 -17.46 -87.76 45.50
N TYR A 184 -18.74 -87.84 45.07
CA TYR A 184 -19.16 -87.51 43.70
C TYR A 184 -20.20 -86.39 43.55
N ARG A 185 -20.57 -85.68 44.63
CA ARG A 185 -21.39 -84.45 44.59
C ARG A 185 -22.69 -84.52 43.75
N GLY A 186 -23.37 -85.67 43.68
CA GLY A 186 -24.73 -85.76 43.13
C GLY A 186 -24.92 -85.38 41.65
N VAL A 187 -23.97 -85.67 40.75
CA VAL A 187 -24.16 -85.54 39.28
C VAL A 187 -23.82 -86.88 38.60
N GLU A 188 -24.73 -87.40 37.77
CA GLU A 188 -24.53 -88.61 36.95
C GLU A 188 -23.47 -88.38 35.84
N PRO A 189 -22.73 -89.43 35.41
CA PRO A 189 -21.66 -89.31 34.42
C PRO A 189 -22.19 -89.21 32.98
N PRO A 190 -21.58 -88.42 32.07
CA PRO A 190 -22.00 -88.38 30.66
C PRO A 190 -21.25 -89.42 29.79
N SER A 191 -21.97 -89.95 28.80
CA SER A 191 -21.48 -90.84 27.73
C SER A 191 -21.04 -90.09 26.45
N LEU A 192 -20.35 -90.82 25.55
CA LEU A 192 -19.53 -90.40 24.39
C LEU A 192 -20.27 -90.03 23.06
N ASN A 193 -19.55 -89.30 22.18
CA ASN A 193 -19.73 -88.99 20.72
C ASN A 193 -20.66 -87.78 20.37
N ARG A 194 -20.40 -86.86 19.41
CA ARG A 194 -19.81 -86.98 18.05
C ARG A 194 -19.42 -85.61 17.40
N ALA A 195 -18.39 -85.65 16.54
CA ALA A 195 -18.04 -84.87 15.32
C ALA A 195 -17.59 -83.37 15.31
N ARG A 196 -16.44 -83.18 14.64
CA ARG A 196 -15.79 -81.93 14.12
C ARG A 196 -16.38 -81.45 12.78
N ARG A 197 -16.07 -80.20 12.37
CA ARG A 197 -15.31 -79.78 11.14
C ARG A 197 -15.15 -78.22 11.09
N HIS A 198 -13.93 -77.66 11.04
CA HIS A 198 -13.17 -77.02 9.91
C HIS A 198 -13.74 -75.66 9.39
N SER A 199 -13.02 -74.60 8.99
CA SER A 199 -11.58 -74.25 8.88
C SER A 199 -11.36 -72.78 8.41
N ARG A 200 -10.13 -72.25 8.58
CA ARG A 200 -9.39 -71.21 7.77
C ARG A 200 -9.90 -69.73 7.93
N HIS A 201 -9.08 -68.67 8.10
CA HIS A 201 -7.65 -68.39 7.89
C HIS A 201 -7.28 -66.98 8.44
N ALA A 202 -5.98 -66.75 8.76
CA ALA A 202 -5.14 -65.52 8.76
C ALA A 202 -5.66 -64.21 9.42
N SER A 203 -5.05 -63.70 10.50
CA SER A 203 -3.69 -63.15 10.71
C SER A 203 -3.49 -61.71 10.20
N ARG A 204 -3.33 -60.74 11.11
CA ARG A 204 -2.04 -60.16 11.51
C ARG A 204 -2.23 -58.99 12.49
N SER A 205 -1.34 -58.99 13.50
CA SER A 205 -0.73 -57.92 14.31
C SER A 205 -1.34 -56.51 14.29
N SER A 206 -1.22 -55.66 15.30
CA SER A 206 -0.67 -55.66 16.66
C SER A 206 -0.80 -54.21 17.11
N PHE A 207 -1.24 -54.00 18.36
CA PHE A 207 -0.81 -52.92 19.27
C PHE A 207 -0.37 -51.56 18.69
N ARG A 208 -1.11 -50.48 19.00
CA ARG A 208 -0.77 -49.56 20.10
C ARG A 208 -1.73 -48.34 20.17
N ASN A 209 -2.30 -48.19 21.36
CA ASN A 209 -2.66 -46.96 22.08
C ASN A 209 -1.66 -45.80 21.82
N SER A 210 -1.92 -44.50 22.01
CA SER A 210 -2.89 -43.80 22.86
C SER A 210 -2.78 -42.29 22.60
N SER A 211 -3.88 -41.55 22.76
CA SER A 211 -4.01 -40.38 23.65
C SER A 211 -5.47 -39.91 23.56
N GLY A 212 -6.21 -39.53 24.59
CA GLY A 212 -5.95 -39.28 26.01
C GLY A 212 -7.03 -38.27 26.44
N GLY A 213 -7.77 -38.52 27.52
CA GLY A 213 -8.82 -37.58 27.95
C GLY A 213 -9.71 -38.02 29.11
N ALA A 214 -9.12 -38.06 30.30
CA ALA A 214 -9.67 -37.69 31.62
C ALA A 214 -11.09 -38.13 32.06
N ALA A 215 -11.17 -38.85 33.19
CA ALA A 215 -11.90 -38.41 34.38
C ALA A 215 -11.60 -39.30 35.61
N LEU A 216 -11.37 -38.65 36.75
CA LEU A 216 -11.12 -39.18 38.09
C LEU A 216 -12.35 -39.89 38.72
N GLY A 217 -12.08 -40.83 39.65
CA GLY A 217 -12.88 -40.97 40.88
C GLY A 217 -13.33 -42.40 41.28
N THR A 218 -12.53 -43.06 42.15
CA THR A 218 -12.90 -43.83 43.38
C THR A 218 -14.26 -44.56 43.41
N ASN A 219 -14.43 -45.86 43.74
CA ASN A 219 -13.84 -46.68 44.81
C ASN A 219 -14.16 -48.20 44.56
N PRO A 220 -13.46 -49.17 45.19
CA PRO A 220 -13.48 -50.59 44.84
C PRO A 220 -14.34 -51.50 45.76
N LEU A 221 -14.46 -52.77 45.33
CA LEU A 221 -14.85 -53.99 46.07
C LEU A 221 -16.33 -54.25 46.44
N VAL A 222 -16.95 -55.17 45.69
CA VAL A 222 -17.97 -56.11 46.19
C VAL A 222 -17.44 -57.52 45.96
N THR A 223 -17.08 -58.20 47.05
CA THR A 223 -16.77 -59.64 47.11
C THR A 223 -18.05 -60.46 47.41
N PRO A 224 -18.23 -61.66 46.83
CA PRO A 224 -19.44 -62.46 47.02
C PRO A 224 -19.43 -63.28 48.34
N LEU A 225 -20.62 -63.48 48.91
CA LEU A 225 -20.86 -64.19 50.19
C LEU A 225 -20.31 -65.64 50.22
N PRO A 226 -19.88 -66.17 51.39
CA PRO A 226 -19.40 -67.54 51.54
C PRO A 226 -20.53 -68.56 51.70
N ASP A 227 -20.50 -69.57 50.83
CA ASP A 227 -21.46 -70.67 50.72
C ASP A 227 -21.25 -71.71 51.84
N THR A 228 -22.22 -71.87 52.75
CA THR A 228 -22.12 -72.71 53.98
C THR A 228 -22.14 -74.22 53.74
N ARG A 229 -22.00 -74.68 52.50
CA ARG A 229 -22.05 -76.10 52.08
C ARG A 229 -20.69 -76.82 52.02
N LYS A 230 -19.60 -76.18 52.46
CA LYS A 230 -18.22 -76.69 52.28
C LYS A 230 -17.52 -77.26 53.53
N LYS A 231 -18.24 -77.58 54.61
CA LYS A 231 -17.58 -78.04 55.85
C LYS A 231 -17.16 -79.52 55.86
N ASN A 232 -17.74 -80.38 55.02
CA ASN A 232 -17.48 -81.84 55.07
C ASN A 232 -17.04 -82.45 53.73
N ALA A 233 -16.36 -81.69 52.86
CA ALA A 233 -15.83 -82.21 51.59
C ALA A 233 -14.36 -82.61 51.77
N LEU A 234 -14.03 -83.88 51.50
CA LEU A 234 -12.65 -84.39 51.49
C LEU A 234 -11.94 -83.90 50.21
N VAL A 235 -11.24 -82.77 50.30
CA VAL A 235 -10.39 -82.23 49.23
C VAL A 235 -8.94 -82.25 49.71
N LYS A 236 -8.01 -82.55 48.80
CA LYS A 236 -6.55 -82.70 49.01
C LYS A 236 -5.84 -81.59 49.81
N GLU A 237 -6.47 -80.43 50.05
CA GLU A 237 -5.93 -79.33 50.87
C GLU A 237 -6.26 -79.46 52.38
N SER A 238 -7.23 -80.30 52.77
CA SER A 238 -7.59 -80.51 54.19
C SER A 238 -6.70 -81.52 54.91
N ASP A 239 -5.98 -82.37 54.18
CA ASP A 239 -5.14 -83.45 54.76
C ASP A 239 -3.81 -82.95 55.33
N TYR A 240 -3.35 -81.76 54.95
CA TYR A 240 -2.07 -81.17 55.42
C TYR A 240 -2.22 -80.07 56.50
N GLY A 241 -3.43 -79.79 56.99
CA GLY A 241 -3.64 -78.82 58.08
C GLY A 241 -3.36 -77.34 57.74
N VAL A 242 -3.11 -77.00 56.46
CA VAL A 242 -2.66 -75.66 56.04
C VAL A 242 -3.80 -74.64 55.97
N MET A 243 -5.06 -75.05 56.10
CA MET A 243 -6.22 -74.18 55.90
C MET A 243 -6.36 -73.07 56.95
N GLY A 244 -5.82 -73.25 58.17
CA GLY A 244 -5.74 -72.20 59.19
C GLY A 244 -4.61 -71.18 58.98
N ILE A 245 -3.57 -71.55 58.22
CA ILE A 245 -2.39 -70.70 57.95
C ILE A 245 -2.54 -70.00 56.59
N LYS A 246 -3.27 -70.59 55.64
CA LYS A 246 -3.51 -70.04 54.31
C LYS A 246 -4.21 -68.69 54.35
N THR A 247 -5.16 -68.47 55.27
CA THR A 247 -5.87 -67.19 55.39
C THR A 247 -4.97 -66.07 55.92
N PRO A 248 -4.26 -66.22 57.06
CA PRO A 248 -3.30 -65.22 57.52
C PRO A 248 -2.16 -64.97 56.54
N LEU A 249 -1.68 -66.00 55.83
CA LEU A 249 -0.55 -65.88 54.91
C LEU A 249 -0.96 -65.21 53.60
N LEU A 250 -2.18 -65.45 53.11
CA LEU A 250 -2.76 -64.67 52.02
C LEU A 250 -3.08 -63.24 52.44
N ASP A 251 -3.50 -63.00 53.68
CA ASP A 251 -3.76 -61.64 54.20
C ASP A 251 -2.46 -60.86 54.40
N VAL A 252 -1.37 -61.51 54.83
CA VAL A 252 -0.01 -60.94 54.88
C VAL A 252 0.58 -60.77 53.50
N ALA A 253 0.37 -61.72 52.57
CA ALA A 253 0.80 -61.56 51.18
C ALA A 253 0.05 -60.42 50.49
N ALA A 254 -1.27 -60.29 50.70
CA ALA A 254 -2.07 -59.17 50.21
C ALA A 254 -1.63 -57.85 50.84
N LYS A 255 -1.39 -57.79 52.15
CA LYS A 255 -0.81 -56.59 52.80
C LYS A 255 0.61 -56.29 52.34
N ALA A 256 1.42 -57.30 52.04
CA ALA A 256 2.74 -57.13 51.47
C ALA A 256 2.66 -56.62 50.03
N GLU A 257 1.69 -57.09 49.24
CA GLU A 257 1.42 -56.61 47.88
C GLU A 257 0.86 -55.17 47.91
N ASP A 258 -0.03 -54.85 48.86
CA ASP A 258 -0.58 -53.51 49.09
C ASP A 258 0.47 -52.50 49.57
N VAL A 259 1.50 -52.93 50.31
CA VAL A 259 2.56 -52.04 50.83
C VAL A 259 3.79 -52.01 49.92
N TRP A 260 4.32 -53.18 49.55
CA TRP A 260 5.51 -53.30 48.72
C TRP A 260 5.22 -53.14 47.23
N GLY A 261 4.02 -53.43 46.75
CA GLY A 261 3.65 -53.19 45.35
C GLY A 261 3.73 -51.70 44.99
N PRO A 262 3.06 -50.81 45.74
CA PRO A 262 3.19 -49.36 45.55
C PRO A 262 4.59 -48.82 45.87
N ALA A 263 5.31 -49.39 46.84
CA ALA A 263 6.65 -48.92 47.19
C ALA A 263 7.73 -49.34 46.17
N LEU A 264 7.70 -50.59 45.67
CA LEU A 264 8.62 -51.08 44.63
C LEU A 264 8.26 -50.52 43.27
N GLY A 265 6.97 -50.51 42.91
CA GLY A 265 6.51 -49.85 41.69
C GLY A 265 6.70 -48.34 41.74
N GLY A 266 6.62 -47.73 42.92
CA GLY A 266 6.96 -46.33 43.15
C GLY A 266 8.45 -46.06 43.00
N ARG A 267 9.31 -46.93 43.54
CA ARG A 267 10.77 -46.85 43.42
C ARG A 267 11.26 -47.12 42.00
N GLU A 268 10.71 -48.10 41.30
CA GLU A 268 11.02 -48.37 39.90
C GLU A 268 10.55 -47.22 39.01
N LYS A 269 9.37 -46.65 39.28
CA LYS A 269 8.93 -45.41 38.63
C LYS A 269 9.86 -44.23 38.94
N GLU A 270 10.29 -44.08 40.19
CA GLU A 270 11.23 -43.04 40.59
C GLU A 270 12.60 -43.23 39.92
N GLU A 271 13.09 -44.46 39.82
CA GLU A 271 14.35 -44.81 39.17
C GLU A 271 14.27 -44.62 37.65
N ASN A 272 13.14 -44.99 37.03
CA ASN A 272 12.86 -44.69 35.63
C ASN A 272 12.73 -43.18 35.41
N LEU A 273 12.04 -42.44 36.30
CA LEU A 273 11.92 -40.98 36.23
C LEU A 273 13.28 -40.30 36.44
N LYS A 274 14.14 -40.82 37.33
CA LYS A 274 15.52 -40.35 37.51
C LYS A 274 16.36 -40.63 36.28
N THR A 275 16.22 -41.80 35.65
CA THR A 275 16.94 -42.14 34.42
C THR A 275 16.50 -41.24 33.27
N VAL A 276 15.19 -40.99 33.14
CA VAL A 276 14.62 -40.05 32.16
C VAL A 276 15.01 -38.61 32.48
N SER A 277 15.01 -38.19 33.75
CA SER A 277 15.47 -36.85 34.15
C SER A 277 16.94 -36.67 33.85
N ASN A 278 17.78 -37.65 34.20
CA ASN A 278 19.21 -37.60 33.95
C ASN A 278 19.54 -37.60 32.45
N SER A 279 18.79 -38.34 31.62
CA SER A 279 18.95 -38.31 30.17
C SER A 279 18.42 -37.00 29.56
N LEU A 280 17.30 -36.47 30.06
CA LEU A 280 16.78 -35.16 29.66
C LEU A 280 17.75 -34.04 30.05
N ASP A 281 18.34 -34.07 31.24
CA ASP A 281 19.32 -33.10 31.73
C ASP A 281 20.63 -33.20 30.95
N ARG A 282 21.10 -34.42 30.62
CA ARG A 282 22.29 -34.64 29.78
C ARG A 282 22.11 -34.11 28.35
N TYR A 283 20.95 -34.34 27.74
CA TYR A 283 20.69 -33.96 26.36
C TYR A 283 19.78 -32.72 26.23
N LYS A 284 19.65 -31.94 27.31
CA LYS A 284 18.77 -30.77 27.40
C LYS A 284 19.04 -29.79 26.27
N GLU A 285 20.31 -29.50 26.01
CA GLU A 285 20.75 -28.55 24.98
C GLU A 285 20.37 -29.00 23.56
N TYR A 286 20.38 -30.32 23.27
CA TYR A 286 19.94 -30.85 21.97
C TYR A 286 18.42 -30.75 21.78
N ILE A 287 17.64 -30.90 22.87
CA ILE A 287 16.17 -30.88 22.81
C ILE A 287 15.65 -29.43 22.76
N GLU A 288 16.25 -28.52 23.53
CA GLU A 288 15.82 -27.12 23.62
C GLU A 288 16.25 -26.27 22.41
N ALA A 289 17.26 -26.69 21.63
CA ALA A 289 17.77 -25.94 20.49
C ALA A 289 16.68 -25.59 19.45
N SER A 290 15.82 -26.56 19.09
CA SER A 290 14.73 -26.32 18.12
C SER A 290 13.67 -25.35 18.66
N SER A 291 13.31 -25.44 19.95
CA SER A 291 12.36 -24.50 20.56
C SER A 291 12.94 -23.09 20.70
N ASN A 292 14.23 -22.98 21.06
CA ASN A 292 14.92 -21.70 21.20
C ASN A 292 14.99 -20.98 19.84
N ILE A 293 15.32 -21.69 18.76
CA ILE A 293 15.32 -21.15 17.40
C ILE A 293 13.92 -20.68 17.00
N ALA A 294 12.88 -21.50 17.24
CA ALA A 294 11.51 -21.11 16.96
C ALA A 294 11.07 -19.85 17.75
N ASP A 295 11.49 -19.73 19.00
CA ASP A 295 11.16 -18.58 19.85
C ASP A 295 11.97 -17.33 19.48
N SER A 296 13.25 -17.46 19.10
CA SER A 296 14.06 -16.36 18.57
C SER A 296 13.47 -15.80 17.28
N ILE A 297 13.00 -16.67 16.36
CA ILE A 297 12.29 -16.26 15.14
C ILE A 297 11.00 -15.49 15.49
N LYS A 298 10.21 -15.96 16.45
CA LYS A 298 8.97 -15.28 16.89
C LYS A 298 9.26 -13.91 17.53
N ARG A 299 10.34 -13.81 18.32
CA ARG A 299 10.74 -12.58 19.03
C ARG A 299 11.48 -11.59 18.14
N LYS A 300 11.87 -12.00 16.91
CA LYS A 300 12.70 -11.22 15.98
C LYS A 300 14.09 -10.89 16.57
N ASP A 301 14.59 -11.75 17.44
CA ASP A 301 15.93 -11.63 18.00
C ASP A 301 16.91 -12.39 17.09
N TYR A 302 17.51 -11.65 16.14
CA TYR A 302 18.35 -12.23 15.11
C TYR A 302 19.75 -12.59 15.61
N GLU A 303 20.26 -11.91 16.64
CA GLU A 303 21.56 -12.21 17.25
C GLU A 303 21.50 -13.55 17.99
N ALA A 304 20.50 -13.72 18.86
CA ALA A 304 20.26 -14.98 19.54
C ALA A 304 19.97 -16.13 18.56
N LEU A 305 19.27 -15.87 17.45
CA LEU A 305 19.01 -16.87 16.41
C LEU A 305 20.30 -17.41 15.78
N VAL A 306 21.24 -16.53 15.45
CA VAL A 306 22.52 -16.91 14.84
C VAL A 306 23.37 -17.68 15.84
N GLU A 307 23.40 -17.28 17.11
CA GLU A 307 24.11 -18.01 18.16
C GLU A 307 23.55 -19.43 18.38
N GLU A 308 22.23 -19.58 18.51
CA GLU A 308 21.58 -20.89 18.67
C GLU A 308 21.77 -21.79 17.44
N TYR A 309 21.71 -21.21 16.23
CA TYR A 309 21.94 -21.94 14.99
C TYR A 309 23.40 -22.40 14.83
N THR A 310 24.37 -21.55 15.19
CA THR A 310 25.79 -21.95 15.18
C THR A 310 26.07 -23.02 16.23
N ARG A 311 25.39 -23.00 17.38
CA ARG A 311 25.47 -24.07 18.39
C ARG A 311 24.89 -25.39 17.86
N ALA A 312 23.72 -25.35 17.22
CA ALA A 312 23.11 -26.52 16.58
C ALA A 312 24.00 -27.10 15.46
N ARG A 313 24.67 -26.25 14.67
CA ARG A 313 25.68 -26.68 13.67
C ARG A 313 26.87 -27.40 14.32
N ARG A 314 27.43 -26.86 15.41
CA ARG A 314 28.52 -27.52 16.15
C ARG A 314 28.14 -28.90 16.64
N PHE A 315 26.95 -29.05 17.23
CA PHE A 315 26.43 -30.35 17.66
C PHE A 315 26.27 -31.35 16.50
N ALA A 316 25.82 -30.89 15.33
CA ALA A 316 25.74 -31.73 14.14
C ALA A 316 27.12 -32.09 13.56
N ASP A 317 28.09 -31.18 13.62
CA ASP A 317 29.48 -31.40 13.19
C ASP A 317 30.22 -32.37 14.13
N GLU A 318 30.01 -32.25 15.43
CA GLU A 318 30.54 -33.18 16.44
C GLU A 318 29.95 -34.58 16.27
N ALA A 319 28.63 -34.69 16.05
CA ALA A 319 28.01 -35.97 15.74
C ALA A 319 28.53 -36.59 14.42
N ARG A 320 28.77 -35.78 13.39
CA ARG A 320 29.38 -36.22 12.12
C ARG A 320 30.82 -36.70 12.31
N LYS A 321 31.64 -35.98 13.05
CA LYS A 321 33.02 -36.40 13.39
C LYS A 321 33.03 -37.69 14.20
N LEU A 322 32.11 -37.82 15.15
CA LEU A 322 31.98 -39.03 15.97
C LEU A 322 31.62 -40.24 15.10
N VAL A 323 30.74 -40.08 14.11
CA VAL A 323 30.45 -41.12 13.10
C VAL A 323 31.68 -41.44 12.23
N GLU A 324 32.46 -40.45 11.81
CA GLU A 324 33.70 -40.65 11.05
C GLU A 324 34.78 -41.37 11.86
N GLU A 325 34.92 -41.07 13.15
CA GLU A 325 35.86 -41.71 14.08
C GLU A 325 35.47 -43.16 14.40
N LEU A 326 34.17 -43.45 14.48
CA LEU A 326 33.63 -44.81 14.68
C LEU A 326 33.82 -45.71 13.44
N GLY A 327 33.79 -45.14 12.23
CA GLY A 327 34.06 -45.84 10.98
C GLY A 327 33.18 -47.08 10.77
N SER A 328 33.74 -48.28 11.00
CA SER A 328 33.04 -49.57 10.86
C SER A 328 32.69 -50.25 12.20
N ASN A 329 33.02 -49.64 13.34
CA ASN A 329 32.73 -50.18 14.66
C ASN A 329 31.29 -49.86 15.07
N PRO A 330 30.57 -50.79 15.75
CA PRO A 330 29.25 -50.49 16.26
C PRO A 330 29.34 -49.41 17.35
N PRO A 331 28.50 -48.35 17.29
CA PRO A 331 28.51 -47.29 18.29
C PRO A 331 28.09 -47.80 19.65
N SER A 332 28.69 -47.23 20.71
CA SER A 332 28.20 -47.40 22.07
C SER A 332 26.76 -46.89 22.20
N GLU A 333 25.99 -47.39 23.18
CA GLU A 333 24.60 -47.00 23.36
C GLU A 333 24.47 -45.47 23.56
N GLU A 334 25.39 -44.86 24.32
CA GLU A 334 25.45 -43.40 24.54
C GLU A 334 25.78 -42.61 23.27
N GLU A 335 26.70 -43.12 22.44
CA GLU A 335 27.09 -42.52 21.16
C GLU A 335 25.95 -42.61 20.14
N ALA A 336 25.24 -43.75 20.10
CA ALA A 336 24.08 -43.96 19.25
C ALA A 336 22.93 -43.01 19.61
N TYR A 337 22.64 -42.82 20.91
CA TYR A 337 21.65 -41.83 21.35
C TYR A 337 22.04 -40.40 20.97
N GLN A 338 23.31 -40.03 21.14
CA GLN A 338 23.81 -38.69 20.78
C GLN A 338 23.68 -38.43 19.27
N ILE A 339 24.05 -39.39 18.42
CA ILE A 339 23.93 -39.29 16.96
C ILE A 339 22.45 -39.16 16.54
N LEU A 340 21.56 -39.98 17.11
CA LEU A 340 20.13 -39.96 16.75
C LEU A 340 19.45 -38.66 17.21
N LEU A 341 19.74 -38.17 18.42
CA LEU A 341 19.20 -36.89 18.88
C LEU A 341 19.74 -35.73 18.06
N ALA A 342 21.05 -35.70 17.77
CA ALA A 342 21.64 -34.66 16.92
C ALA A 342 21.05 -34.68 15.51
N ALA A 343 20.80 -35.85 14.92
CA ALA A 343 20.16 -35.98 13.61
C ALA A 343 18.71 -35.48 13.62
N ARG A 344 17.93 -35.80 14.67
CA ARG A 344 16.55 -35.31 14.80
C ARG A 344 16.50 -33.80 15.01
N MET A 345 17.33 -33.28 15.92
CA MET A 345 17.49 -31.85 16.16
C MET A 345 17.88 -31.13 14.87
N TRP A 346 18.89 -31.62 14.15
CA TRP A 346 19.35 -31.00 12.91
C TRP A 346 18.26 -30.97 11.83
N TYR A 347 17.49 -32.04 11.67
CA TYR A 347 16.36 -32.07 10.74
C TYR A 347 15.31 -30.99 11.06
N ASP A 348 14.88 -30.92 12.33
CA ASP A 348 13.85 -29.96 12.76
C ASP A 348 14.38 -28.51 12.69
N VAL A 349 15.66 -28.27 13.03
CA VAL A 349 16.32 -26.95 12.95
C VAL A 349 16.54 -26.53 11.51
N ASP A 350 17.03 -27.41 10.64
CA ASP A 350 17.24 -27.11 9.22
C ASP A 350 15.91 -26.78 8.53
N GLU A 351 14.84 -27.54 8.78
CA GLU A 351 13.52 -27.22 8.23
C GLU A 351 13.06 -25.80 8.63
N GLN A 352 13.15 -25.45 9.91
CA GLN A 352 12.76 -24.11 10.39
C GLN A 352 13.62 -22.99 9.77
N ILE A 353 14.93 -23.21 9.69
CA ILE A 353 15.87 -22.22 9.12
C ILE A 353 15.68 -22.08 7.61
N GLN A 354 15.40 -23.16 6.87
CA GLN A 354 15.10 -23.08 5.44
C GLN A 354 13.79 -22.33 5.17
N LEU A 355 12.76 -22.56 5.98
CA LEU A 355 11.51 -21.80 5.92
C LEU A 355 11.75 -20.31 6.20
N PHE A 356 12.58 -20.00 7.21
CA PHE A 356 12.94 -18.64 7.57
C PHE A 356 13.80 -17.95 6.49
N LYS A 357 14.82 -18.61 5.94
CA LYS A 357 15.62 -18.13 4.80
C LYS A 357 14.73 -17.79 3.61
N ARG A 358 13.76 -18.64 3.27
CA ARG A 358 12.80 -18.37 2.20
C ARG A 358 11.94 -17.12 2.47
N GLU A 359 11.59 -16.87 3.73
CA GLU A 359 10.89 -15.64 4.13
C GLU A 359 11.80 -14.41 4.02
N LEU A 360 13.06 -14.51 4.47
CA LEU A 360 14.06 -13.44 4.33
C LEU A 360 14.34 -13.10 2.88
N TRP A 361 14.49 -14.10 2.01
CA TRP A 361 14.63 -13.91 0.57
C TRP A 361 13.43 -13.17 -0.03
N ARG A 362 12.20 -13.59 0.32
CA ARG A 362 10.99 -12.90 -0.12
C ARG A 362 10.95 -11.45 0.36
N LYS A 363 11.33 -11.21 1.63
CA LYS A 363 11.43 -9.86 2.19
C LYS A 363 12.43 -9.03 1.41
N LEU A 364 13.65 -9.53 1.20
CA LEU A 364 14.73 -8.88 0.46
C LEU A 364 14.30 -8.46 -0.96
N THR A 365 13.64 -9.35 -1.71
CA THR A 365 13.10 -9.04 -3.05
C THR A 365 11.95 -8.02 -3.00
N SER A 366 11.21 -7.93 -1.90
CA SER A 366 10.05 -7.03 -1.73
C SER A 366 10.36 -5.65 -1.12
N LEU A 367 11.57 -5.44 -0.57
CA LEU A 367 11.98 -4.18 0.09
C LEU A 367 11.89 -2.95 -0.82
N HIS A 368 11.85 -3.16 -2.13
CA HIS A 368 11.77 -2.12 -3.16
C HIS A 368 10.49 -1.27 -3.10
N ASN A 369 9.43 -1.75 -2.44
CA ASN A 369 8.11 -1.11 -2.39
C ASN A 369 7.91 -0.13 -1.22
N VAL A 370 8.89 0.02 -0.31
CA VAL A 370 8.72 0.91 0.85
C VAL A 370 8.94 2.36 0.40
N SER A 371 7.86 3.14 0.41
CA SER A 371 7.87 4.55 0.01
C SER A 371 8.82 5.37 0.88
N ARG A 372 9.59 6.26 0.22
CA ARG A 372 10.54 7.21 0.82
C ARG A 372 9.90 8.16 1.85
N THR A 373 8.57 8.21 1.94
CA THR A 373 7.80 9.16 2.74
C THR A 373 7.57 8.77 4.21
N GLU A 374 7.85 7.54 4.65
CA GLU A 374 7.54 7.11 6.03
C GLU A 374 8.74 6.96 6.98
N THR A 375 9.97 7.20 6.53
CA THR A 375 11.15 7.08 7.40
C THR A 375 11.87 8.41 7.58
N LEU A 376 11.46 9.13 8.63
CA LEU A 376 12.32 10.11 9.28
C LEU A 376 13.61 9.42 9.73
N VAL A 377 14.75 9.98 9.32
CA VAL A 377 16.12 9.62 9.69
C VAL A 377 16.67 8.34 9.05
N GLY A 378 17.44 8.48 7.97
CA GLY A 378 18.67 7.72 7.68
C GLY A 378 18.63 6.20 7.42
N GLN A 379 17.56 5.46 7.69
CA GLN A 379 17.60 4.00 7.80
C GLN A 379 17.21 3.10 6.59
N PRO A 380 16.81 3.55 5.39
CA PRO A 380 16.45 2.62 4.32
C PRO A 380 17.66 1.87 3.75
N GLN A 381 18.87 2.43 3.89
CA GLN A 381 20.11 1.78 3.45
C GLN A 381 20.55 0.66 4.39
N ASP A 382 20.15 0.68 5.66
CA ASP A 382 20.61 -0.31 6.63
C ASP A 382 19.76 -1.59 6.58
N GLN A 383 18.45 -1.51 6.31
CA GLN A 383 17.56 -2.68 6.34
C GLN A 383 17.93 -3.78 5.32
N HIS A 384 18.33 -3.39 4.11
CA HIS A 384 18.76 -4.39 3.12
C HIS A 384 20.14 -4.96 3.48
N ILE A 385 21.01 -4.17 4.11
CA ILE A 385 22.32 -4.63 4.61
C ILE A 385 22.13 -5.59 5.79
N GLU A 386 21.21 -5.31 6.73
CA GLU A 386 20.86 -6.17 7.86
C GLU A 386 20.26 -7.51 7.41
N LEU A 387 19.41 -7.50 6.39
CA LEU A 387 18.83 -8.74 5.85
C LEU A 387 19.88 -9.55 5.07
N ILE A 388 20.77 -8.87 4.34
CA ILE A 388 21.90 -9.51 3.67
C ILE A 388 22.87 -10.10 4.71
N SER A 389 23.20 -9.37 5.78
CA SER A 389 24.10 -9.85 6.84
C SER A 389 23.53 -11.06 7.56
N LEU A 390 22.23 -11.03 7.89
CA LEU A 390 21.54 -12.16 8.51
C LEU A 390 21.51 -13.39 7.60
N LEU A 391 21.25 -13.20 6.30
CA LEU A 391 21.30 -14.29 5.34
C LEU A 391 22.72 -14.89 5.26
N LEU A 392 23.75 -14.05 5.15
CA LEU A 392 25.15 -14.49 5.12
C LEU A 392 25.58 -15.19 6.42
N GLU A 393 25.06 -14.81 7.58
CA GLU A 393 25.33 -15.49 8.86
C GLU A 393 24.66 -16.86 8.98
N LEU A 394 23.43 -16.99 8.46
CA LEU A 394 22.71 -18.26 8.40
C LEU A 394 23.25 -19.22 7.32
N GLY A 395 24.16 -18.74 6.45
CA GLY A 395 24.78 -19.47 5.35
C GLY A 395 23.84 -19.63 4.14
N VAL A 396 24.29 -19.28 2.95
CA VAL A 396 23.47 -19.24 1.74
C VAL A 396 24.21 -19.92 0.59
N GLU A 397 23.47 -20.55 -0.33
CA GLU A 397 24.04 -21.15 -1.54
C GLU A 397 24.26 -20.10 -2.65
N ASP A 398 23.32 -19.17 -2.80
CA ASP A 398 23.36 -18.08 -3.77
C ASP A 398 23.81 -16.76 -3.15
N ASN A 399 24.42 -15.88 -3.96
CA ASN A 399 24.85 -14.56 -3.49
C ASN A 399 23.65 -13.62 -3.24
N PRO A 400 23.34 -13.22 -1.99
CA PRO A 400 22.21 -12.36 -1.66
C PRO A 400 22.34 -10.94 -2.19
N ILE A 401 23.57 -10.43 -2.33
CA ILE A 401 23.84 -9.11 -2.90
C ILE A 401 23.42 -9.10 -4.37
N TRP A 402 23.77 -10.15 -5.12
CA TRP A 402 23.41 -10.28 -6.53
C TRP A 402 21.89 -10.32 -6.74
N VAL A 403 21.20 -11.19 -6.01
CA VAL A 403 19.75 -11.37 -6.12
C VAL A 403 19.00 -10.09 -5.75
N TRP A 404 19.45 -9.39 -4.70
CA TRP A 404 18.89 -8.09 -4.33
C TRP A 404 19.09 -7.05 -5.43
N LEU A 405 20.32 -6.88 -5.92
CA LEU A 405 20.62 -5.91 -6.99
C LEU A 405 19.85 -6.20 -8.27
N LEU A 406 19.70 -7.48 -8.65
CA LEU A 406 18.92 -7.88 -9.82
C LEU A 406 17.44 -7.56 -9.62
N SER A 407 16.87 -7.88 -8.45
CA SER A 407 15.47 -7.55 -8.15
C SER A 407 15.22 -6.04 -8.07
N LYS A 408 16.20 -5.25 -7.61
CA LYS A 408 16.13 -3.78 -7.65
C LYS A 408 16.16 -3.26 -9.08
N TYR A 409 17.02 -3.81 -9.94
CA TYR A 409 17.06 -3.50 -11.36
C TYR A 409 15.72 -3.82 -12.05
N ASP A 410 15.14 -5.00 -11.82
CA ASP A 410 13.85 -5.40 -12.41
C ASP A 410 12.71 -4.51 -11.94
N TYR A 411 12.71 -4.14 -10.66
CA TYR A 411 11.75 -3.17 -10.10
C TYR A 411 11.88 -1.80 -10.77
N LEU A 412 13.09 -1.26 -10.92
CA LEU A 412 13.32 0.03 -11.57
C LEU A 412 12.92 -0.01 -13.04
N LYS A 413 13.26 -1.09 -13.76
CA LYS A 413 12.84 -1.33 -15.14
C LYS A 413 11.33 -1.36 -15.31
N GLY A 414 10.62 -2.09 -14.44
CA GLY A 414 9.16 -2.12 -14.41
C GLY A 414 8.54 -0.76 -14.08
N LYS A 415 9.12 -0.02 -13.12
CA LYS A 415 8.67 1.32 -12.73
C LYS A 415 8.86 2.35 -13.84
N ILE A 416 10.01 2.35 -14.53
CA ILE A 416 10.28 3.22 -15.69
C ILE A 416 9.26 2.96 -16.79
N SER A 417 9.06 1.69 -17.15
CA SER A 417 8.11 1.28 -18.20
C SER A 417 6.68 1.68 -17.85
N SER A 418 6.24 1.39 -16.62
CA SER A 418 4.89 1.74 -16.15
C SER A 418 4.66 3.25 -16.07
N ALA A 419 5.67 4.02 -15.65
CA ALA A 419 5.59 5.47 -15.58
C ALA A 419 5.52 6.10 -16.98
N GLY A 420 6.36 5.63 -17.91
CA GLY A 420 6.38 6.08 -19.30
C GLY A 420 5.08 5.78 -20.06
N GLU A 421 4.62 4.53 -20.02
CA GLU A 421 3.41 4.11 -20.72
C GLU A 421 2.15 4.78 -20.16
N ARG A 422 2.01 4.83 -18.82
CA ARG A 422 0.85 5.49 -18.18
C ARG A 422 0.79 6.97 -18.55
N ALA A 423 1.91 7.69 -18.44
CA ALA A 423 1.94 9.12 -18.74
C ALA A 423 1.68 9.41 -20.22
N LYS A 424 2.26 8.62 -21.13
CA LYS A 424 2.01 8.73 -22.58
C LYS A 424 0.52 8.69 -22.89
N VAL A 425 -0.20 7.80 -22.22
CA VAL A 425 -1.63 7.64 -22.40
C VAL A 425 -2.44 8.75 -21.73
N GLU A 426 -2.17 9.07 -20.46
CA GLU A 426 -2.89 10.15 -19.75
C GLU A 426 -2.77 11.49 -20.49
N ILE A 427 -1.56 11.81 -20.98
CA ILE A 427 -1.30 13.01 -21.79
C ILE A 427 -2.10 12.96 -23.10
N GLU A 428 -2.11 11.84 -23.82
CA GLU A 428 -2.86 11.73 -25.09
C GLU A 428 -4.38 11.83 -24.88
N VAL A 429 -4.91 11.30 -23.77
CA VAL A 429 -6.34 11.44 -23.42
C VAL A 429 -6.71 12.91 -23.23
N LEU A 430 -5.93 13.64 -22.44
CA LEU A 430 -6.16 15.08 -22.21
C LEU A 430 -5.99 15.87 -23.51
N ARG A 431 -4.99 15.52 -24.33
CA ARG A 431 -4.75 16.12 -25.65
C ARG A 431 -5.94 15.92 -26.58
N ARG A 432 -6.53 14.72 -26.65
CA ARG A 432 -7.72 14.41 -27.47
C ARG A 432 -8.95 15.18 -27.03
N ARG A 433 -9.16 15.33 -25.72
CA ARG A 433 -10.26 16.13 -25.17
C ARG A 433 -10.12 17.61 -25.55
N LEU A 434 -8.93 18.17 -25.39
CA LEU A 434 -8.62 19.55 -25.80
C LEU A 434 -8.76 19.76 -27.31
N ALA A 435 -8.27 18.84 -28.13
CA ALA A 435 -8.31 18.96 -29.59
C ALA A 435 -9.75 18.93 -30.16
N ASN A 436 -10.65 18.21 -29.49
CA ASN A 436 -12.06 18.11 -29.87
C ASN A 436 -12.94 19.16 -29.18
N GLY A 437 -12.40 19.96 -28.27
CA GLY A 437 -13.08 21.12 -27.68
C GLY A 437 -13.32 22.26 -28.67
N GLU A 438 -14.13 23.24 -28.27
CA GLU A 438 -14.35 24.45 -29.05
C GLU A 438 -13.08 25.29 -29.12
N LYS A 439 -12.75 25.78 -30.33
CA LYS A 439 -11.59 26.65 -30.51
C LYS A 439 -11.85 28.00 -29.83
N PRO A 440 -10.93 28.50 -28.98
CA PRO A 440 -11.11 29.80 -28.36
C PRO A 440 -11.17 30.89 -29.45
N PRO A 441 -12.16 31.80 -29.43
CA PRO A 441 -12.22 32.93 -30.32
C PRO A 441 -10.93 33.79 -30.21
N PRO A 442 -10.47 34.39 -31.31
CA PRO A 442 -9.25 35.22 -31.33
C PRO A 442 -9.24 36.36 -30.29
N GLN A 443 -10.42 36.83 -29.90
CA GLN A 443 -10.60 37.86 -28.87
C GLN A 443 -10.22 37.36 -27.48
N MET A 444 -10.57 36.12 -27.13
CA MET A 444 -10.16 35.51 -25.86
C MET A 444 -8.65 35.29 -25.85
N MET A 445 -8.06 34.80 -26.94
CA MET A 445 -6.60 34.70 -27.06
C MET A 445 -5.92 36.06 -26.82
N ALA A 446 -6.45 37.12 -27.42
CA ALA A 446 -5.94 38.48 -27.21
C ALA A 446 -6.14 39.02 -25.78
N THR A 447 -7.08 38.51 -24.98
CA THR A 447 -7.17 38.84 -23.55
C THR A 447 -5.99 38.29 -22.77
N HIS A 448 -5.59 37.03 -23.04
CA HIS A 448 -4.43 36.40 -22.40
C HIS A 448 -3.14 37.14 -22.75
N LEU A 449 -2.96 37.52 -24.02
CA LEU A 449 -1.79 38.29 -24.47
C LEU A 449 -1.70 39.68 -23.80
N ARG A 450 -2.84 40.34 -23.53
CA ARG A 450 -2.87 41.64 -22.83
C ARG A 450 -2.46 41.54 -21.36
N ASN A 451 -2.77 40.43 -20.70
CA ASN A 451 -2.51 40.26 -19.27
C ASN A 451 -1.01 40.15 -18.95
N LEU A 452 -0.16 39.85 -19.94
CA LEU A 452 1.30 39.77 -19.79
C LEU A 452 1.95 41.06 -19.31
N GLY A 453 1.47 42.22 -19.78
CA GLY A 453 1.97 43.53 -19.35
C GLY A 453 1.65 43.87 -17.88
N ARG A 454 0.88 43.03 -17.18
CA ARG A 454 0.50 43.20 -15.77
C ARG A 454 1.10 42.14 -14.85
N LEU A 455 1.71 41.09 -15.40
CA LEU A 455 2.26 39.97 -14.63
C LEU A 455 3.71 40.28 -14.24
N SER A 456 3.98 40.33 -12.93
CA SER A 456 5.35 40.24 -12.40
C SER A 456 5.94 38.88 -12.76
N VAL A 457 7.26 38.83 -12.97
CA VAL A 457 8.05 37.65 -13.40
C VAL A 457 7.86 36.42 -12.49
N GLU A 458 7.26 36.58 -11.31
CA GLU A 458 7.03 35.54 -10.31
C GLU A 458 5.54 35.19 -10.05
N SER A 459 4.59 35.79 -10.77
CA SER A 459 3.15 35.49 -10.55
C SER A 459 2.74 34.17 -11.20
N LYS A 460 1.89 33.39 -10.50
CA LYS A 460 1.33 32.10 -10.95
C LYS A 460 0.86 32.17 -12.41
N ALA A 461 1.08 31.09 -13.17
CA ALA A 461 0.70 30.95 -14.59
C ALA A 461 -0.81 31.09 -14.89
N ASN A 462 -1.63 31.29 -13.86
CA ASN A 462 -3.07 31.52 -13.91
C ASN A 462 -3.37 32.82 -14.66
N GLY A 463 -3.53 32.74 -15.97
CA GLY A 463 -3.79 33.87 -16.86
C GLY A 463 -3.01 33.83 -18.17
N LEU A 464 -1.99 32.96 -18.27
CA LEU A 464 -1.23 32.78 -19.50
C LEU A 464 -2.05 32.13 -20.61
N ASP A 465 -2.97 31.20 -20.29
CA ASP A 465 -3.80 30.48 -21.25
C ASP A 465 -5.13 30.03 -20.61
N SER A 466 -5.94 29.29 -21.38
CA SER A 466 -7.11 28.56 -20.88
C SER A 466 -6.72 27.59 -19.75
N PRO A 467 -7.56 27.43 -18.70
CA PRO A 467 -7.26 26.51 -17.60
C PRO A 467 -7.02 25.07 -18.06
N ASP A 468 -7.75 24.59 -19.07
CA ASP A 468 -7.59 23.22 -19.59
C ASP A 468 -6.23 23.02 -20.28
N VAL A 469 -5.72 24.07 -20.95
CA VAL A 469 -4.39 24.07 -21.59
C VAL A 469 -3.29 24.10 -20.54
N ILE A 470 -3.46 24.94 -19.50
CA ILE A 470 -2.54 25.02 -18.35
C ILE A 470 -2.46 23.66 -17.65
N GLU A 471 -3.60 22.99 -17.47
CA GLU A 471 -3.65 21.67 -16.85
C GLU A 471 -2.81 20.65 -17.63
N LEU A 472 -2.96 20.60 -18.96
CA LEU A 472 -2.15 19.70 -19.80
C LEU A 472 -0.65 20.05 -19.70
N TRP A 473 -0.30 21.33 -19.73
CA TRP A 473 1.08 21.78 -19.51
C TRP A 473 1.66 21.30 -18.16
N GLU A 474 0.90 21.44 -17.08
CA GLU A 474 1.30 21.00 -15.74
C GLU A 474 1.43 19.48 -15.65
N LYS A 475 0.53 18.71 -16.27
CA LYS A 475 0.63 17.24 -16.33
C LYS A 475 1.88 16.77 -17.07
N MET A 476 2.19 17.38 -18.21
CA MET A 476 3.42 17.07 -18.95
C MET A 476 4.68 17.47 -18.17
N LEU A 477 4.66 18.60 -17.46
CA LEU A 477 5.79 19.02 -16.62
C LEU A 477 5.97 18.09 -15.41
N ALA A 478 4.87 17.65 -14.80
CA ALA A 478 4.88 16.69 -13.69
C ALA A 478 5.41 15.32 -14.13
N PHE A 479 5.05 14.86 -15.34
CA PHE A 479 5.62 13.65 -15.93
C PHE A 479 7.14 13.75 -16.08
N LEU A 480 7.64 14.81 -16.71
CA LEU A 480 9.08 15.01 -16.89
C LEU A 480 9.80 15.17 -15.56
N SER A 481 9.19 15.85 -14.58
CA SER A 481 9.73 15.98 -13.23
C SER A 481 9.78 14.62 -12.52
N SER A 482 8.75 13.78 -12.65
CA SER A 482 8.71 12.43 -12.07
C SER A 482 9.79 11.52 -12.65
N LEU A 483 10.16 11.68 -13.93
CA LEU A 483 11.22 10.88 -14.56
C LEU A 483 12.62 11.45 -14.33
N LEU A 484 12.81 12.76 -14.52
CA LEU A 484 14.13 13.39 -14.67
C LEU A 484 14.61 14.18 -13.46
N SER A 485 13.74 14.50 -12.48
CA SER A 485 14.20 15.22 -11.30
C SER A 485 15.07 14.34 -10.41
N SER A 486 15.89 14.96 -9.56
CA SER A 486 16.72 14.27 -8.57
C SER A 486 15.93 13.48 -7.53
N GLN A 487 14.65 13.82 -7.32
CA GLN A 487 13.72 13.07 -6.47
C GLN A 487 12.82 12.11 -7.28
N GLY A 488 12.98 12.10 -8.60
CA GLY A 488 12.24 11.23 -9.51
C GLY A 488 12.95 9.90 -9.76
N VAL A 489 12.52 9.20 -10.80
CA VAL A 489 13.04 7.87 -11.17
C VAL A 489 14.52 7.91 -11.52
N LEU A 490 14.99 8.97 -12.18
CA LEU A 490 16.43 9.16 -12.45
C LEU A 490 17.25 9.23 -11.17
N GLY A 491 16.76 9.93 -10.14
CA GLY A 491 17.40 9.96 -8.82
C GLY A 491 17.55 8.57 -8.21
N GLU A 492 16.50 7.74 -8.27
CA GLU A 492 16.55 6.35 -7.79
C GLU A 492 17.55 5.49 -8.59
N VAL A 493 17.69 5.72 -9.91
CA VAL A 493 18.70 5.02 -10.73
C VAL A 493 20.12 5.45 -10.36
N ILE A 494 20.34 6.73 -10.06
CA ILE A 494 21.64 7.24 -9.60
C ILE A 494 21.99 6.63 -8.23
N GLU A 495 21.05 6.57 -7.30
CA GLU A 495 21.23 5.93 -5.99
C GLU A 495 21.51 4.42 -6.13
N PHE A 496 20.82 3.75 -7.06
CA PHE A 496 21.10 2.36 -7.38
C PHE A 496 22.53 2.19 -7.90
N TRP A 497 22.98 3.03 -8.84
CA TRP A 497 24.36 2.98 -9.33
C TRP A 497 25.39 3.26 -8.23
N GLN A 498 25.17 4.26 -7.37
CA GLN A 498 26.05 4.53 -6.23
C GLN A 498 26.15 3.32 -5.29
N THR A 499 25.03 2.60 -5.10
CA THR A 499 25.01 1.37 -4.32
C THR A 499 25.82 0.25 -4.99
N VAL A 500 25.61 0.04 -6.29
CA VAL A 500 26.38 -0.92 -7.10
C VAL A 500 27.87 -0.59 -7.08
N GLU A 501 28.25 0.68 -7.25
CA GLU A 501 29.62 1.17 -7.17
C GLU A 501 30.23 0.92 -5.78
N GLY A 502 29.47 1.18 -4.71
CA GLY A 502 29.89 0.86 -3.33
C GLY A 502 30.16 -0.63 -3.09
N PHE A 503 29.40 -1.51 -3.75
CA PHE A 503 29.64 -2.96 -3.75
C PHE A 503 30.79 -3.39 -4.66
N ILE A 504 31.04 -2.70 -5.79
CA ILE A 504 32.18 -2.99 -6.68
C ILE A 504 33.51 -2.56 -6.05
N GLU A 505 33.54 -1.37 -5.42
CA GLU A 505 34.73 -0.81 -4.75
C GLU A 505 35.04 -1.50 -3.41
N GLY A 506 34.13 -2.33 -2.90
CA GLY A 506 34.29 -3.07 -1.65
C GLY A 506 34.13 -2.24 -0.38
N LYS A 507 33.60 -1.01 -0.47
CA LYS A 507 33.29 -0.17 0.71
C LYS A 507 32.17 -0.77 1.55
N ALA A 508 31.11 -1.25 0.90
CA ALA A 508 29.98 -1.90 1.57
C ALA A 508 30.34 -3.28 2.15
N GLN A 509 31.32 -3.97 1.55
CA GLN A 509 31.72 -5.33 1.94
C GLN A 509 32.47 -5.38 3.28
N LYS A 510 33.07 -4.27 3.73
CA LYS A 510 33.78 -4.21 5.02
C LYS A 510 32.88 -4.37 6.23
N ALA A 511 31.58 -4.08 6.08
CA ALA A 511 30.59 -4.17 7.14
C ALA A 511 29.90 -5.56 7.20
N LEU A 512 30.16 -6.45 6.23
CA LEU A 512 29.45 -7.72 6.12
C LEU A 512 30.14 -8.85 6.91
N PRO A 513 29.37 -9.68 7.65
CA PRO A 513 29.89 -10.79 8.43
C PRO A 513 30.36 -11.95 7.53
N THR A 514 31.43 -12.64 7.92
CA THR A 514 32.03 -13.73 7.12
C THR A 514 31.29 -15.07 7.24
N GLY A 515 30.24 -15.16 8.04
CA GLY A 515 29.46 -16.39 8.28
C GLY A 515 30.21 -17.46 9.09
N TYR A 516 29.55 -18.59 9.34
CA TYR A 516 30.11 -19.75 10.03
C TYR A 516 31.28 -20.34 9.21
N ASN A 517 32.45 -20.54 9.83
CA ASN A 517 33.68 -21.04 9.19
C ASN A 517 34.17 -20.28 7.93
N GLY A 518 33.68 -19.07 7.68
CA GLY A 518 34.07 -18.28 6.50
C GLY A 518 33.38 -18.65 5.19
N GLU A 519 32.30 -19.46 5.24
CA GLU A 519 31.50 -19.87 4.08
C GLU A 519 31.03 -18.68 3.22
N SER A 520 30.78 -17.53 3.85
CA SER A 520 30.18 -16.36 3.18
C SER A 520 31.20 -15.45 2.49
N ARG A 521 32.50 -15.71 2.63
CA ARG A 521 33.57 -14.89 2.03
C ARG A 521 33.53 -14.90 0.50
N ASP A 522 33.08 -16.00 -0.10
CA ASP A 522 32.97 -16.14 -1.55
C ASP A 522 31.84 -15.27 -2.11
N HIS A 523 30.79 -15.03 -1.33
CA HIS A 523 29.66 -14.18 -1.71
C HIS A 523 29.93 -12.68 -1.50
N HIS A 524 30.98 -12.31 -0.78
CA HIS A 524 31.35 -10.90 -0.58
C HIS A 524 31.86 -10.25 -1.86
N ARG A 525 32.34 -11.01 -2.84
CA ARG A 525 32.78 -10.48 -4.13
C ARG A 525 31.73 -10.78 -5.21
N LEU A 526 31.35 -9.74 -5.95
CA LEU A 526 30.59 -9.92 -7.19
C LEU A 526 31.49 -10.58 -8.24
N SER A 527 30.94 -11.52 -9.00
CA SER A 527 31.65 -12.14 -10.12
C SER A 527 32.00 -11.09 -11.18
N GLN A 528 33.10 -11.27 -11.91
CA GLN A 528 33.49 -10.34 -12.99
C GLN A 528 32.42 -10.22 -14.08
N GLN A 529 31.69 -11.30 -14.33
CA GLN A 529 30.56 -11.29 -15.26
C GLN A 529 29.37 -10.50 -14.69
N GLY A 530 29.06 -10.70 -13.40
CA GLY A 530 27.98 -9.98 -12.73
C GLY A 530 28.22 -8.46 -12.67
N THR A 531 29.45 -8.01 -12.46
CA THR A 531 29.77 -6.57 -12.48
C THR A 531 29.53 -5.97 -13.87
N ILE A 532 29.92 -6.67 -14.94
CA ILE A 532 29.65 -6.24 -16.33
C ILE A 532 28.13 -6.21 -16.61
N ASP A 533 27.39 -7.21 -16.15
CA ASP A 533 25.95 -7.29 -16.38
C ASP A 533 25.19 -6.19 -15.60
N LEU A 534 25.62 -5.83 -14.40
CA LEU A 534 25.07 -4.68 -13.64
C LEU A 534 25.40 -3.33 -14.29
N GLN A 535 26.60 -3.18 -14.84
CA GLN A 535 26.97 -1.99 -15.60
C GLN A 535 26.09 -1.86 -16.86
N LYS A 536 25.90 -2.95 -17.61
CA LYS A 536 24.99 -2.99 -18.77
C LYS A 536 23.54 -2.71 -18.37
N GLY A 537 23.06 -3.31 -17.28
CA GLY A 537 21.71 -3.08 -16.76
C GLY A 537 21.49 -1.62 -16.36
N THR A 538 22.49 -0.97 -15.75
CA THR A 538 22.42 0.46 -15.43
C THR A 538 22.34 1.32 -16.70
N ILE A 539 23.12 0.98 -17.73
CA ILE A 539 23.05 1.67 -19.03
C ILE A 539 21.66 1.47 -19.67
N GLU A 540 21.08 0.28 -19.59
CA GLU A 540 19.73 0.01 -20.09
C GLU A 540 18.65 0.82 -19.36
N LEU A 541 18.73 0.94 -18.03
CA LEU A 541 17.82 1.79 -17.24
C LEU A 541 17.88 3.25 -17.71
N VAL A 542 19.10 3.78 -17.91
CA VAL A 542 19.31 5.14 -18.44
C VAL A 542 18.76 5.26 -19.87
N ASP A 543 18.99 4.27 -20.73
CA ASP A 543 18.51 4.27 -22.10
C ASP A 543 16.98 4.19 -22.20
N MET A 544 16.31 3.48 -21.30
CA MET A 544 14.85 3.45 -21.21
C MET A 544 14.27 4.81 -20.81
N ILE A 545 14.85 5.48 -19.79
CA ILE A 545 14.42 6.83 -19.40
C ILE A 545 14.63 7.81 -20.56
N ARG A 546 15.82 7.79 -21.17
CA ARG A 546 16.15 8.58 -22.36
C ARG A 546 15.16 8.28 -23.50
N GLY A 547 14.84 7.02 -23.74
CA GLY A 547 13.93 6.55 -24.78
C GLY A 547 12.52 7.12 -24.63
N HIS A 548 11.93 7.04 -23.44
CA HIS A 548 10.60 7.62 -23.17
C HIS A 548 10.57 9.14 -23.34
N VAL A 549 11.60 9.85 -22.87
CA VAL A 549 11.70 11.31 -23.03
C VAL A 549 11.94 11.68 -24.50
N PHE A 550 12.76 10.91 -25.22
CA PHE A 550 12.99 11.12 -26.65
C PHE A 550 11.70 10.93 -27.45
N GLU A 551 10.97 9.85 -27.20
CA GLU A 551 9.69 9.58 -27.88
C GLU A 551 8.66 10.68 -27.59
N PHE A 552 8.62 11.23 -26.37
CA PHE A 552 7.73 12.33 -26.03
C PHE A 552 7.98 13.61 -26.85
N PHE A 553 9.24 13.96 -27.13
CA PHE A 553 9.58 15.17 -27.90
C PHE A 553 9.69 14.95 -29.42
N ALA A 554 10.27 13.82 -29.83
CA ALA A 554 10.56 13.51 -31.23
C ALA A 554 9.45 12.69 -31.89
N GLY A 555 8.73 11.88 -31.11
CA GLY A 555 7.67 11.00 -31.60
C GLY A 555 6.43 11.76 -32.07
N ALA A 556 5.72 11.12 -32.99
CA ALA A 556 4.35 11.52 -33.31
C ALA A 556 3.43 11.14 -32.14
N PRO A 557 2.31 11.85 -31.96
CA PRO A 557 1.35 11.47 -30.93
C PRO A 557 0.79 10.07 -31.17
N PRO A 558 0.63 9.25 -30.11
CA PRO A 558 0.18 7.88 -30.27
C PRO A 558 -1.27 7.81 -30.76
N GLU A 559 -1.50 7.01 -31.81
CA GLU A 559 -2.84 6.75 -32.34
C GLU A 559 -3.57 5.67 -31.52
N ASP A 560 -2.84 4.71 -30.96
CA ASP A 560 -3.40 3.61 -30.17
C ASP A 560 -3.39 3.91 -28.66
N ILE A 561 -4.56 3.81 -28.02
CA ILE A 561 -4.73 3.93 -26.56
C ILE A 561 -5.19 2.59 -25.94
N SER A 562 -5.01 1.47 -26.66
CA SER A 562 -5.33 0.11 -26.21
C SER A 562 -4.69 -0.27 -24.86
N LEU A 563 -3.56 0.35 -24.51
CA LEU A 563 -2.85 0.16 -23.23
C LEU A 563 -3.66 0.57 -21.98
N LEU A 564 -4.74 1.35 -22.10
CA LEU A 564 -5.68 1.58 -20.98
C LEU A 564 -6.68 0.45 -20.76
N PHE A 565 -6.96 -0.32 -21.83
CA PHE A 565 -8.01 -1.34 -21.84
C PHE A 565 -7.47 -2.73 -21.53
N SER A 566 -6.14 -2.90 -21.57
CA SER A 566 -5.48 -4.09 -21.05
C SER A 566 -5.23 -3.90 -19.56
N PRO A 567 -5.77 -4.77 -18.67
CA PRO A 567 -5.24 -4.83 -17.32
C PRO A 567 -3.75 -5.14 -17.45
N LEU A 568 -2.89 -4.22 -16.97
CA LEU A 568 -1.47 -4.52 -16.78
C LEU A 568 -1.39 -5.90 -16.11
N PRO A 569 -0.69 -6.88 -16.69
CA PRO A 569 -0.56 -8.17 -16.06
C PRO A 569 -0.01 -7.90 -14.65
N PRO A 570 -0.62 -8.51 -13.60
CA PRO A 570 -0.10 -8.35 -12.25
C PRO A 570 1.37 -8.72 -12.29
N SER A 571 2.25 -7.76 -11.96
CA SER A 571 3.65 -8.04 -11.70
C SER A 571 3.72 -9.23 -10.74
N PRO A 572 4.56 -10.25 -11.01
CA PRO A 572 4.55 -11.48 -10.23
C PRO A 572 4.89 -11.17 -8.77
N GLY A 573 3.91 -11.28 -7.86
CA GLY A 573 4.16 -11.28 -6.42
C GLY A 573 3.28 -10.41 -5.51
N THR A 574 2.24 -9.72 -5.96
CA THR A 574 1.33 -8.98 -5.06
C THR A 574 0.01 -9.75 -4.80
N PRO A 575 -0.31 -10.13 -3.55
CA PRO A 575 -1.68 -10.52 -3.19
C PRO A 575 -2.60 -9.31 -3.36
N GLY A 576 -3.75 -9.53 -4.00
CA GLY A 576 -4.80 -8.53 -4.13
C GLY A 576 -5.43 -8.21 -2.77
N SER A 577 -4.90 -7.22 -2.07
CA SER A 577 -5.59 -6.59 -0.95
C SER A 577 -5.24 -5.10 -0.87
N ALA A 578 -6.24 -4.28 -1.18
CA ALA A 578 -6.39 -2.89 -0.75
C ALA A 578 -5.19 -1.95 -1.01
N GLY A 579 -4.97 -1.59 -2.28
CA GLY A 579 -4.35 -0.30 -2.61
C GLY A 579 -5.32 0.84 -2.29
N LEU A 580 -5.40 1.23 -1.01
CA LEU A 580 -5.98 2.51 -0.59
C LEU A 580 -5.01 3.64 -0.95
N ASN A 581 -4.90 3.94 -2.25
CA ASN A 581 -4.48 5.25 -2.72
C ASN A 581 -5.53 5.76 -3.69
N ASN A 582 -6.50 6.45 -3.10
CA ASN A 582 -7.58 7.15 -3.78
C ASN A 582 -7.04 8.45 -4.43
N THR A 583 -6.09 8.32 -5.37
CA THR A 583 -5.54 9.41 -6.18
C THR A 583 -5.69 9.16 -7.68
N ARG A 584 -6.54 8.21 -8.08
CA ARG A 584 -6.99 8.14 -9.46
C ARG A 584 -7.96 9.30 -9.70
N ASP A 585 -7.51 10.27 -10.47
CA ASP A 585 -8.37 11.32 -10.98
C ASP A 585 -9.51 10.65 -11.77
N PRO A 586 -10.78 10.84 -11.35
CA PRO A 586 -11.93 10.13 -11.91
C PRO A 586 -12.09 10.34 -13.42
N ARG A 587 -11.43 11.36 -13.99
CA ARG A 587 -11.38 11.63 -15.43
C ARG A 587 -10.66 10.57 -16.26
N PHE A 588 -9.89 9.68 -15.64
CA PHE A 588 -9.20 8.56 -16.29
C PHE A 588 -9.86 7.19 -16.02
N ASN A 589 -11.03 7.18 -15.36
CA ASN A 589 -11.88 6.00 -15.32
C ASN A 589 -12.76 6.01 -16.58
N PHE A 590 -12.40 5.20 -17.58
CA PHE A 590 -13.14 5.12 -18.83
C PHE A 590 -14.33 4.18 -18.69
N ASP A 591 -15.54 4.74 -18.80
CA ASP A 591 -16.76 3.99 -19.05
C ASP A 591 -16.86 3.69 -20.57
N ALA A 592 -17.44 2.55 -20.97
CA ALA A 592 -17.57 2.15 -22.37
C ALA A 592 -18.33 3.20 -23.23
N ASN A 593 -19.07 4.11 -22.57
CA ASN A 593 -19.83 5.20 -23.18
C ASN A 593 -19.10 6.56 -23.25
N ASN A 594 -17.88 6.70 -22.68
CA ASN A 594 -17.13 7.98 -22.66
C ASN A 594 -15.68 7.82 -23.14
N LEU A 595 -15.53 7.21 -24.33
CA LEU A 595 -14.24 7.06 -24.99
C LEU A 595 -13.75 8.42 -25.52
N PRO A 596 -12.49 8.82 -25.26
CA PRO A 596 -11.94 10.04 -25.83
C PRO A 596 -11.90 9.91 -27.36
N PRO A 597 -12.51 10.85 -28.10
CA PRO A 597 -12.54 10.81 -29.55
C PRO A 597 -11.12 10.83 -30.14
N PRO A 598 -10.90 10.24 -31.33
CA PRO A 598 -9.59 10.27 -31.96
C PRO A 598 -9.09 11.70 -32.17
N SER A 599 -7.77 11.86 -32.19
CA SER A 599 -7.15 13.16 -32.46
C SER A 599 -7.55 13.64 -33.87
N PRO A 600 -8.18 14.82 -34.00
CA PRO A 600 -8.63 15.32 -35.30
C PRO A 600 -7.43 15.65 -36.19
N LYS A 601 -7.47 15.20 -37.46
CA LYS A 601 -6.45 15.49 -38.49
C LYS A 601 -6.90 16.70 -39.31
N ARG A 602 -6.78 17.91 -38.75
CA ARG A 602 -7.19 19.19 -39.39
C ARG A 602 -6.03 19.86 -40.13
N GLY A 603 -4.84 19.26 -40.12
CA GLY A 603 -3.64 19.81 -40.75
C GLY A 603 -3.00 20.94 -39.93
N GLU A 604 -3.34 21.05 -38.65
CA GLU A 604 -2.75 22.07 -37.78
C GLU A 604 -1.29 21.73 -37.45
N THR A 605 -0.45 22.76 -37.32
CA THR A 605 1.00 22.61 -37.12
C THR A 605 1.36 21.85 -35.84
N TRP A 606 0.51 21.93 -34.81
CA TRP A 606 0.70 21.24 -33.54
C TRP A 606 0.38 19.73 -33.59
N GLU A 607 -0.37 19.25 -34.59
CA GLU A 607 -0.77 17.83 -34.67
C GLU A 607 0.42 16.87 -34.76
N LYS A 608 1.58 17.39 -35.19
CA LYS A 608 2.84 16.64 -35.34
C LYS A 608 3.63 16.51 -34.03
N PHE A 609 3.21 17.15 -32.95
CA PHE A 609 3.93 17.20 -31.68
C PHE A 609 3.09 16.60 -30.55
N ALA A 610 3.61 15.56 -29.89
CA ALA A 610 2.95 14.93 -28.75
C ALA A 610 2.97 15.83 -27.50
N PHE A 611 4.04 16.60 -27.33
CA PHE A 611 4.27 17.49 -26.18
C PHE A 611 3.58 18.86 -26.27
N TRP A 612 2.87 19.17 -27.36
CA TRP A 612 2.23 20.47 -27.55
C TRP A 612 0.71 20.39 -27.29
N PRO A 613 0.16 21.16 -26.33
CA PRO A 613 -1.27 21.22 -26.09
C PRO A 613 -2.03 21.88 -27.26
N PRO A 614 -3.14 21.28 -27.73
CA PRO A 614 -3.97 21.86 -28.77
C PRO A 614 -4.44 23.27 -28.39
N THR A 615 -4.46 24.18 -29.36
CA THR A 615 -4.90 25.58 -29.18
C THR A 615 -4.08 26.45 -28.21
N SER A 616 -2.99 25.92 -27.62
CA SER A 616 -2.08 26.68 -26.76
C SER A 616 -1.49 27.88 -27.47
N ASN A 617 -1.35 28.98 -26.74
CA ASN A 617 -0.61 30.13 -27.20
C ASN A 617 0.92 29.96 -27.02
N SER A 618 1.65 30.83 -27.70
CA SER A 618 3.12 30.86 -27.73
C SER A 618 3.73 31.24 -26.38
N VAL A 619 3.02 32.00 -25.54
CA VAL A 619 3.56 32.50 -24.28
C VAL A 619 3.51 31.45 -23.17
N SER A 620 2.40 30.73 -23.06
CA SER A 620 2.31 29.52 -22.24
C SER A 620 3.32 28.48 -22.72
N GLY A 621 3.42 28.28 -24.04
CA GLY A 621 4.44 27.43 -24.66
C GLY A 621 5.87 27.78 -24.24
N VAL A 622 6.27 29.04 -24.33
CA VAL A 622 7.61 29.49 -23.89
C VAL A 622 7.86 29.22 -22.41
N HIS A 623 6.88 29.52 -21.55
CA HIS A 623 7.02 29.37 -20.11
C HIS A 623 7.20 27.90 -19.70
N TYR A 624 6.40 26.98 -20.24
CA TYR A 624 6.49 25.56 -19.87
C TYR A 624 7.63 24.84 -20.60
N LEU A 625 7.85 25.10 -21.89
CA LEU A 625 8.93 24.44 -22.64
C LEU A 625 10.32 24.82 -22.11
N SER A 626 10.52 26.05 -21.64
CA SER A 626 11.78 26.43 -20.99
C SER A 626 12.05 25.63 -19.72
N LYS A 627 11.03 25.39 -18.87
CA LYS A 627 11.15 24.54 -17.68
C LYS A 627 11.38 23.08 -18.04
N MET A 628 10.66 22.56 -19.02
CA MET A 628 10.81 21.18 -19.49
C MET A 628 12.22 20.93 -20.06
N LEU A 629 12.74 21.84 -20.89
CA LEU A 629 14.08 21.69 -21.44
C LEU A 629 15.18 21.86 -20.38
N ASN A 630 14.97 22.68 -19.34
CA ASN A 630 15.87 22.71 -18.20
C ASN A 630 15.92 21.34 -17.48
N LEU A 631 14.77 20.67 -17.30
CA LEU A 631 14.73 19.31 -16.75
C LEU A 631 15.39 18.29 -17.68
N VAL A 632 15.19 18.38 -18.99
CA VAL A 632 15.85 17.49 -19.96
C VAL A 632 17.36 17.71 -19.98
N GLY A 633 17.83 18.95 -19.99
CA GLY A 633 19.26 19.28 -19.98
C GLY A 633 19.95 18.88 -18.68
N SER A 634 19.31 19.13 -17.53
CA SER A 634 19.82 18.71 -16.23
C SER A 634 19.79 17.19 -16.05
N GLY A 635 18.70 16.53 -16.43
CA GLY A 635 18.57 15.08 -16.41
C GLY A 635 19.56 14.38 -17.35
N ALA A 636 19.77 14.88 -18.57
CA ALA A 636 20.78 14.34 -19.48
C ALA A 636 22.22 14.51 -18.94
N SER A 637 22.49 15.62 -18.24
CA SER A 637 23.78 15.84 -17.58
C SER A 637 24.00 14.89 -16.40
N GLU A 638 22.94 14.63 -15.62
CA GLU A 638 22.96 13.66 -14.51
C GLU A 638 23.11 12.22 -15.02
N MET A 639 22.40 11.83 -16.09
CA MET A 639 22.57 10.53 -16.74
C MET A 639 24.00 10.30 -17.23
N ALA A 640 24.63 11.33 -17.81
CA ALA A 640 26.02 11.24 -18.26
C ALA A 640 27.05 11.23 -17.13
N SER A 641 26.66 11.66 -15.92
CA SER A 641 27.55 11.62 -14.75
C SER A 641 27.75 10.20 -14.20
N ILE A 642 26.86 9.27 -14.54
CA ILE A 642 26.92 7.85 -14.15
C ILE A 642 28.17 7.22 -14.79
N ALA A 643 29.05 6.63 -13.98
CA ALA A 643 30.36 6.16 -14.42
C ALA A 643 30.34 5.20 -15.63
N PRO A 644 29.45 4.18 -15.69
CA PRO A 644 29.29 3.31 -16.86
C PRO A 644 28.94 4.05 -18.15
N VAL A 645 28.17 5.14 -18.05
CA VAL A 645 27.77 5.95 -19.21
C VAL A 645 28.92 6.87 -19.63
N ARG A 646 29.68 7.40 -18.65
CA ARG A 646 30.83 8.29 -18.89
C ARG A 646 32.05 7.55 -19.44
N GLN A 647 32.34 6.35 -18.92
CA GLN A 647 33.50 5.54 -19.27
C GLN A 647 33.20 4.49 -20.36
N GLY A 648 31.92 4.26 -20.66
CA GLY A 648 31.47 3.34 -21.69
C GLY A 648 31.55 3.91 -23.11
N ASP A 649 30.83 3.27 -24.04
CA ASP A 649 30.84 3.65 -25.46
C ASP A 649 30.42 5.11 -25.70
N ALA A 650 31.20 5.82 -26.52
CA ALA A 650 30.89 7.19 -26.97
C ALA A 650 29.49 7.34 -27.58
N LYS A 651 28.91 6.24 -28.07
CA LYS A 651 27.54 6.14 -28.59
C LYS A 651 26.48 6.57 -27.57
N GLN A 652 26.62 6.21 -26.29
CA GLN A 652 25.62 6.55 -25.27
C GLN A 652 25.59 8.07 -24.97
N LEU A 653 26.77 8.69 -24.89
CA LEU A 653 26.90 10.13 -24.77
C LEU A 653 26.36 10.86 -26.01
N GLU A 654 26.59 10.33 -27.21
CA GLU A 654 26.02 10.86 -28.44
C GLU A 654 24.48 10.77 -28.43
N MET A 655 23.89 9.66 -28.00
CA MET A 655 22.44 9.50 -27.87
C MET A 655 21.82 10.50 -26.89
N LEU A 656 22.52 10.86 -25.80
CA LEU A 656 22.10 11.92 -24.88
C LEU A 656 22.19 13.32 -25.52
N LYS A 657 23.25 13.61 -26.29
CA LYS A 657 23.36 14.86 -27.08
C LYS A 657 22.24 14.96 -28.12
N THR A 658 21.94 13.86 -28.81
CA THR A 658 20.83 13.78 -29.77
C THR A 658 19.48 14.01 -29.09
N LEU A 659 19.27 13.49 -27.87
CA LEU A 659 18.05 13.77 -27.09
C LEU A 659 17.87 15.27 -26.84
N VAL A 660 18.87 15.92 -26.26
CA VAL A 660 18.81 17.37 -25.93
C VAL A 660 18.66 18.19 -27.22
N GLY A 661 19.43 17.86 -28.26
CA GLY A 661 19.38 18.53 -29.56
C GLY A 661 18.01 18.41 -30.25
N ALA A 662 17.46 17.20 -30.31
CA ALA A 662 16.16 16.93 -30.93
C ALA A 662 15.02 17.57 -30.13
N ALA A 663 15.00 17.44 -28.81
CA ALA A 663 14.00 18.09 -27.97
C ALA A 663 14.01 19.60 -28.17
N ARG A 664 15.20 20.22 -28.19
CA ARG A 664 15.37 21.65 -28.47
C ARG A 664 14.88 22.04 -29.87
N GLU A 665 15.30 21.34 -30.94
CA GLU A 665 14.86 21.66 -32.31
C GLU A 665 13.33 21.54 -32.46
N ARG A 666 12.73 20.49 -31.89
CA ARG A 666 11.28 20.26 -31.94
C ARG A 666 10.51 21.33 -31.16
N CYS A 667 10.97 21.69 -29.96
CA CYS A 667 10.39 22.78 -29.16
C CYS A 667 10.42 24.12 -29.89
N VAL A 668 11.58 24.51 -30.45
CA VAL A 668 11.72 25.77 -31.18
C VAL A 668 10.84 25.77 -32.43
N THR A 669 10.76 24.66 -33.16
CA THR A 669 9.90 24.55 -34.35
C THR A 669 8.42 24.69 -34.01
N ALA A 670 7.93 23.97 -32.99
CA ALA A 670 6.55 24.06 -32.53
C ALA A 670 6.21 25.46 -32.04
N LEU A 671 7.11 26.05 -31.25
CA LEU A 671 6.95 27.38 -30.70
C LEU A 671 6.95 28.47 -31.77
N CYS A 672 7.85 28.42 -32.76
CA CYS A 672 7.85 29.37 -33.86
C CYS A 672 6.53 29.31 -34.65
N ALA A 673 5.96 28.12 -34.85
CA ALA A 673 4.66 27.98 -35.51
C ALA A 673 3.52 28.60 -34.68
N ALA A 674 3.51 28.41 -33.36
CA ALA A 674 2.54 29.02 -32.46
C ALA A 674 2.71 30.55 -32.38
N TRP A 675 3.95 31.03 -32.28
CA TRP A 675 4.29 32.45 -32.29
C TRP A 675 3.80 33.11 -33.58
N ASN A 676 3.95 32.43 -34.73
CA ASN A 676 3.47 32.93 -36.00
C ASN A 676 1.94 33.05 -36.09
N LYS A 677 1.20 32.14 -35.43
CA LYS A 677 -0.26 32.17 -35.33
C LYS A 677 -0.73 33.27 -34.39
N ASP A 678 -0.07 33.42 -33.23
CA ASP A 678 -0.38 34.49 -32.30
C ASP A 678 -0.06 35.87 -32.85
N ALA A 679 0.99 35.98 -33.67
CA ALA A 679 1.34 37.20 -34.40
C ALA A 679 0.20 37.71 -35.29
N GLU A 680 -0.62 36.81 -35.86
CA GLU A 680 -1.81 37.19 -36.63
C GLU A 680 -2.93 37.71 -35.73
N ASN A 681 -3.00 37.19 -34.49
CA ASN A 681 -3.99 37.57 -33.49
C ASN A 681 -3.65 38.90 -32.78
N ILE A 682 -2.43 39.43 -32.96
CA ILE A 682 -2.01 40.72 -32.39
C ILE A 682 -2.97 41.85 -32.76
N LYS A 683 -3.65 41.79 -33.92
CA LYS A 683 -4.67 42.78 -34.27
C LYS A 683 -5.85 42.82 -33.30
N TYR A 684 -6.15 41.75 -32.57
CA TYR A 684 -7.22 41.75 -31.57
C TYR A 684 -6.77 42.24 -30.18
N VAL A 685 -5.48 42.51 -29.99
CA VAL A 685 -4.89 42.99 -28.73
C VAL A 685 -5.18 44.47 -28.48
N GLU A 686 -5.40 45.25 -29.55
CA GLU A 686 -5.74 46.68 -29.44
C GLU A 686 -7.10 46.87 -28.74
N ASP A 687 -7.08 47.51 -27.56
CA ASP A 687 -8.27 47.82 -26.77
C ASP A 687 -8.70 49.30 -26.86
N TRP A 688 -7.99 50.11 -27.65
CA TRP A 688 -8.18 51.56 -27.85
C TRP A 688 -8.16 52.37 -26.54
N LYS A 689 -7.62 51.81 -25.45
CA LYS A 689 -7.47 52.52 -24.18
C LYS A 689 -6.12 53.21 -24.15
N ARG A 690 -6.10 54.47 -23.68
CA ARG A 690 -4.86 55.21 -23.50
C ARG A 690 -3.93 54.55 -22.47
N SER A 691 -2.63 54.65 -22.73
CA SER A 691 -1.58 54.27 -21.79
C SER A 691 -1.50 55.29 -20.65
N LYS A 692 -1.33 54.81 -19.41
CA LYS A 692 -1.11 55.66 -18.24
C LYS A 692 0.28 56.33 -18.25
N GLU A 693 1.24 55.70 -18.93
CA GLU A 693 2.65 56.11 -18.93
C GLU A 693 3.01 57.05 -20.08
N MET A 694 2.46 56.79 -21.27
CA MET A 694 2.84 57.52 -22.49
C MET A 694 1.77 58.50 -22.98
N GLY A 695 0.58 58.57 -22.36
CA GLY A 695 -0.47 59.61 -22.49
C GLY A 695 -1.13 59.79 -23.87
N ASP A 696 -0.32 59.83 -24.92
CA ASP A 696 -0.65 60.13 -26.32
C ASP A 696 -0.81 58.86 -27.17
N VAL A 697 -0.58 57.68 -26.60
CA VAL A 697 -0.63 56.37 -27.29
C VAL A 697 -1.56 55.41 -26.56
N THR A 698 -2.04 54.39 -27.26
CA THR A 698 -2.83 53.31 -26.64
C THR A 698 -1.93 52.38 -25.84
N ARG A 699 -2.52 51.38 -25.17
CA ARG A 699 -1.76 50.32 -24.46
C ARG A 699 -1.08 49.32 -25.42
N MET A 700 -1.39 49.40 -26.71
CA MET A 700 -0.90 48.44 -27.70
C MET A 700 0.64 48.37 -27.80
N PRO A 701 1.40 49.49 -27.87
CA PRO A 701 2.87 49.41 -27.91
C PRO A 701 3.47 48.75 -26.66
N THR A 702 2.90 49.00 -25.48
CA THR A 702 3.36 48.37 -24.23
C THR A 702 3.01 46.88 -24.18
N SER A 703 1.78 46.49 -24.57
CA SER A 703 1.39 45.08 -24.63
C SER A 703 2.21 44.30 -25.66
N PHE A 704 2.49 44.90 -26.82
CA PHE A 704 3.35 44.32 -27.84
C PHE A 704 4.79 44.13 -27.33
N ALA A 705 5.34 45.14 -26.64
CA ALA A 705 6.68 45.04 -26.04
C ALA A 705 6.77 43.92 -24.99
N SER A 706 5.77 43.80 -24.11
CA SER A 706 5.73 42.73 -23.10
C SER A 706 5.58 41.34 -23.72
N PHE A 707 4.75 41.21 -24.76
CA PHE A 707 4.56 39.96 -25.50
C PHE A 707 5.86 39.50 -26.16
N GLU A 708 6.47 40.35 -27.00
CA GLU A 708 7.72 40.04 -27.69
C GLU A 708 8.88 39.81 -26.71
N GLY A 709 9.00 40.66 -25.67
CA GLY A 709 10.04 40.52 -24.66
C GLY A 709 9.96 39.19 -23.89
N ALA A 710 8.75 38.73 -23.54
CA ALA A 710 8.55 37.44 -22.88
C ALA A 710 8.95 36.27 -23.79
N LEU A 711 8.59 36.32 -25.07
CA LEU A 711 8.95 35.31 -26.06
C LEU A 711 10.47 35.26 -26.31
N LEU A 712 11.13 36.41 -26.45
CA LEU A 712 12.59 36.49 -26.61
C LEU A 712 13.32 35.95 -25.39
N SER A 713 12.93 36.36 -24.19
CA SER A 713 13.55 35.91 -22.94
C SER A 713 13.42 34.40 -22.76
N GLY A 714 12.23 33.82 -22.99
CA GLY A 714 12.10 32.38 -22.82
C GLY A 714 12.61 31.56 -24.01
N MET A 715 12.65 32.11 -25.23
CA MET A 715 13.38 31.49 -26.35
C MET A 715 14.89 31.42 -26.07
N GLN A 716 15.47 32.43 -25.41
CA GLN A 716 16.84 32.38 -24.92
C GLN A 716 17.04 31.23 -23.92
N LYS A 717 16.12 31.06 -22.95
CA LYS A 717 16.15 29.94 -22.00
C LYS A 717 16.06 28.58 -22.70
N ILE A 718 15.21 28.45 -23.72
CA ILE A 718 15.04 27.23 -24.53
C ILE A 718 16.30 26.89 -25.33
N LEU A 719 16.96 27.88 -25.94
CA LEU A 719 18.11 27.65 -26.82
C LEU A 719 19.40 27.36 -26.06
N TYR A 720 19.65 28.09 -24.97
CA TYR A 720 20.90 28.01 -24.21
C TYR A 720 20.81 27.18 -22.93
N ILE A 721 19.61 26.90 -22.39
CA ILE A 721 19.40 26.04 -21.21
C ILE A 721 20.37 26.40 -20.06
N PRO A 722 20.29 27.64 -19.53
CA PRO A 722 21.33 28.22 -18.67
C PRO A 722 21.59 27.43 -17.38
N GLU A 723 20.54 26.84 -16.79
CA GLU A 723 20.63 26.06 -15.54
C GLU A 723 21.37 24.73 -15.73
N ALA A 724 21.28 24.13 -16.91
CA ALA A 724 22.01 22.90 -17.21
C ALA A 724 23.50 23.18 -17.47
N MET A 725 23.83 24.28 -18.19
CA MET A 725 25.21 24.69 -18.45
C MET A 725 26.00 25.08 -17.20
N ALA A 726 25.32 25.44 -16.11
CA ALA A 726 25.97 25.80 -14.85
C ALA A 726 26.58 24.60 -14.10
N LYS A 727 26.17 23.37 -14.41
CA LYS A 727 26.70 22.15 -13.76
C LYS A 727 28.07 21.75 -14.35
N PRO A 728 29.06 21.36 -13.54
CA PRO A 728 30.36 20.91 -14.05
C PRO A 728 30.20 19.63 -14.89
N GLY A 729 30.77 19.61 -16.10
CA GLY A 729 30.70 18.47 -17.03
C GLY A 729 29.50 18.46 -18.00
N SER A 730 28.56 19.40 -17.88
CA SER A 730 27.39 19.48 -18.77
C SER A 730 27.66 20.14 -20.13
N GLY A 731 28.77 20.88 -20.26
CA GLY A 731 29.16 21.58 -21.49
C GLY A 731 29.44 20.65 -22.68
N ASP A 732 29.81 19.38 -22.42
CA ASP A 732 29.99 18.39 -23.47
C ASP A 732 28.66 17.84 -24.01
N ILE A 733 27.57 17.92 -23.23
CA ILE A 733 26.27 17.30 -23.55
C ILE A 733 25.29 18.34 -24.10
N VAL A 734 25.23 19.52 -23.48
CA VAL A 734 24.41 20.63 -23.93
C VAL A 734 25.21 21.45 -24.95
N SER A 735 25.16 21.01 -26.21
CA SER A 735 25.83 21.72 -27.31
C SER A 735 25.21 23.09 -27.58
N ALA A 736 26.01 24.03 -28.08
CA ALA A 736 25.52 25.35 -28.50
C ALA A 736 24.39 25.23 -29.56
N PRO A 737 23.43 26.17 -29.59
CA PRO A 737 22.36 26.15 -30.58
C PRO A 737 22.91 26.27 -32.00
N THR A 738 22.33 25.52 -32.94
CA THR A 738 22.75 25.53 -34.35
C THR A 738 22.40 26.86 -35.02
N SER A 739 23.19 27.27 -36.01
CA SER A 739 22.94 28.48 -36.81
C SER A 739 21.56 28.47 -37.48
N LYS A 740 21.08 27.29 -37.89
CA LYS A 740 19.74 27.07 -38.45
C LYS A 740 18.63 27.46 -37.47
N LEU A 741 18.75 27.08 -36.19
CA LEU A 741 17.75 27.43 -35.17
C LEU A 741 17.76 28.94 -34.89
N LEU A 742 18.95 29.55 -34.78
CA LEU A 742 19.07 31.00 -34.61
C LEU A 742 18.48 31.77 -35.80
N GLN A 743 18.69 31.28 -37.03
CA GLN A 743 18.10 31.86 -38.23
C GLN A 743 16.57 31.72 -38.24
N MET A 744 16.03 30.60 -37.77
CA MET A 744 14.58 30.39 -37.66
C MET A 744 13.94 31.36 -36.67
N VAL A 745 14.55 31.54 -35.49
CA VAL A 745 14.09 32.50 -34.48
C VAL A 745 14.18 33.94 -35.00
N ARG A 746 15.29 34.30 -35.67
CA ARG A 746 15.47 35.60 -36.33
C ARG A 746 14.36 35.87 -37.37
N SER A 747 14.09 34.90 -38.24
CA SER A 747 13.04 35.01 -39.26
C SER A 747 11.65 35.16 -38.62
N GLN A 748 11.38 34.40 -37.56
CA GLN A 748 10.10 34.47 -36.85
C GLN A 748 9.90 35.83 -36.16
N TYR A 749 10.90 36.35 -35.46
CA TYR A 749 10.87 37.68 -34.84
C TYR A 749 10.51 38.78 -35.85
N VAL A 750 11.20 38.78 -37.00
CA VAL A 750 10.97 39.74 -38.08
C VAL A 750 9.57 39.57 -38.67
N THR A 751 9.11 38.33 -38.87
CA THR A 751 7.76 38.03 -39.35
C THR A 751 6.69 38.55 -38.40
N THR A 752 6.88 38.39 -37.09
CA THR A 752 5.94 38.88 -36.08
C THR A 752 5.83 40.40 -36.11
N LEU A 753 6.95 41.11 -36.25
CA LEU A 753 6.94 42.57 -36.44
C LEU A 753 6.11 42.97 -37.67
N TYR A 754 6.31 42.32 -38.83
CA TYR A 754 5.53 42.63 -40.03
C TYR A 754 4.03 42.36 -39.88
N LYS A 755 3.66 41.23 -39.26
CA LYS A 755 2.26 40.87 -39.01
C LYS A 755 1.59 41.80 -38.02
N ALA A 756 2.28 42.16 -36.93
CA ALA A 756 1.79 43.13 -35.95
C ALA A 756 1.52 44.49 -36.60
N LEU A 757 2.48 45.00 -37.39
CA LEU A 757 2.32 46.28 -38.09
C LEU A 757 1.18 46.24 -39.11
N SER A 758 1.07 45.16 -39.89
CA SER A 758 -0.02 44.99 -40.85
C SER A 758 -1.39 44.92 -40.15
N GLY A 759 -1.47 44.21 -39.03
CA GLY A 759 -2.68 44.11 -38.21
C GLY A 759 -3.10 45.45 -37.59
N MET A 760 -2.15 46.27 -37.17
CA MET A 760 -2.43 47.62 -36.66
C MET A 760 -3.00 48.55 -37.75
N VAL A 761 -2.50 48.42 -38.99
CA VAL A 761 -3.02 49.17 -40.15
C VAL A 761 -4.43 48.69 -40.50
N GLU A 762 -4.65 47.37 -40.55
CA GLU A 762 -5.98 46.79 -40.78
C GLU A 762 -7.00 47.35 -39.79
N ASN A 763 -6.65 47.41 -38.50
CA ASN A 763 -7.51 47.96 -37.45
C ASN A 763 -7.81 49.46 -37.61
N ALA A 764 -6.86 50.24 -38.12
CA ALA A 764 -7.03 51.67 -38.37
C ALA A 764 -7.92 51.94 -39.59
N GLU A 765 -7.78 51.12 -40.64
CA GLU A 765 -8.51 51.30 -41.90
C GLU A 765 -9.90 50.62 -41.90
N ARG A 766 -10.13 49.61 -41.05
CA ARG A 766 -11.40 48.86 -41.02
C ARG A 766 -12.58 49.75 -40.66
N ALA A 767 -13.62 49.78 -41.48
CA ALA A 767 -14.90 50.35 -41.07
C ALA A 767 -15.52 49.44 -40.00
N ILE A 768 -15.69 49.95 -38.78
CA ILE A 768 -16.53 49.25 -37.79
C ILE A 768 -17.95 49.38 -38.36
N LYS A 769 -18.57 48.26 -38.73
CA LYS A 769 -20.03 48.26 -38.96
C LYS A 769 -20.63 48.74 -37.65
N LYS A 770 -21.21 49.95 -37.65
CA LYS A 770 -22.13 50.32 -36.57
C LYS A 770 -23.11 49.16 -36.50
N ALA A 771 -23.22 48.55 -35.33
CA ALA A 771 -24.37 47.72 -35.05
C ALA A 771 -25.57 48.69 -35.07
N ASP A 772 -26.20 48.82 -36.23
CA ASP A 772 -27.59 49.27 -36.28
C ASP A 772 -28.37 48.16 -35.59
N ASP A 773 -28.66 48.36 -34.30
CA ASP A 773 -29.87 47.87 -33.64
C ASP A 773 -29.98 48.59 -32.30
N GLU A 774 -30.53 49.78 -32.42
CA GLU A 774 -31.34 50.42 -31.39
C GLU A 774 -32.52 49.48 -31.10
N TRP A 775 -32.61 48.97 -29.87
CA TRP A 775 -33.73 48.20 -29.31
C TRP A 775 -33.76 46.67 -29.47
N THR A 776 -32.84 45.96 -28.82
CA THR A 776 -33.17 44.65 -28.20
C THR A 776 -32.49 44.52 -26.84
N THR A 777 -33.27 44.70 -25.77
CA THR A 777 -33.03 44.07 -24.49
C THR A 777 -33.28 42.58 -24.66
N ASP A 778 -32.23 41.77 -24.78
CA ASP A 778 -32.26 40.40 -24.27
C ASP A 778 -30.85 39.90 -23.93
N ALA A 779 -30.82 39.17 -22.82
CA ALA A 779 -29.66 38.84 -22.04
C ALA A 779 -28.91 37.60 -22.56
N ASP A 780 -27.60 37.75 -22.79
CA ASP A 780 -26.54 36.78 -22.47
C ASP A 780 -25.23 37.40 -23.00
N LEU A 781 -24.23 37.79 -22.22
CA LEU A 781 -23.37 36.92 -21.43
C LEU A 781 -22.64 37.76 -20.37
N THR A 782 -23.07 37.67 -19.12
CA THR A 782 -22.23 37.95 -17.95
C THR A 782 -22.58 36.96 -16.86
N LEU A 783 -21.62 36.16 -16.41
CA LEU A 783 -21.49 35.54 -15.07
C LEU A 783 -20.14 34.81 -15.05
N GLY A 784 -19.19 35.02 -14.13
CA GLY A 784 -19.02 35.85 -12.93
C GLY A 784 -17.56 35.67 -12.43
N SER A 785 -17.01 36.35 -11.44
CA SER A 785 -17.52 37.24 -10.40
C SER A 785 -16.32 37.96 -9.75
N GLY A 786 -16.52 39.19 -9.27
CA GLY A 786 -15.58 39.84 -8.34
C GLY A 786 -15.48 41.36 -8.46
N SER A 787 -16.50 42.06 -7.95
CA SER A 787 -16.41 43.41 -7.38
C SER A 787 -15.54 44.45 -8.11
N ASP A 788 -16.08 45.11 -9.14
CA ASP A 788 -15.82 46.53 -9.37
C ASP A 788 -16.88 47.15 -10.30
N ARG A 789 -18.10 47.28 -9.79
CA ARG A 789 -19.06 48.26 -10.33
C ARG A 789 -18.74 49.62 -9.68
N VAL A 790 -17.59 50.18 -10.03
CA VAL A 790 -17.33 51.60 -9.79
C VAL A 790 -17.94 52.35 -10.96
N SER A 791 -19.08 52.97 -10.66
CA SER A 791 -19.53 54.29 -11.10
C SER A 791 -18.99 54.79 -12.44
N LEU A 792 -19.93 55.11 -13.34
CA LEU A 792 -19.78 56.07 -14.44
C LEU A 792 -19.26 57.41 -13.88
N SER A 793 -17.97 57.49 -13.63
CA SER A 793 -17.26 58.73 -13.36
C SER A 793 -16.88 59.30 -14.71
N LEU A 794 -17.63 60.32 -15.12
CA LEU A 794 -17.30 61.24 -16.20
C LEU A 794 -15.93 61.89 -15.90
N GLY A 795 -14.85 61.24 -16.33
CA GLY A 795 -13.50 61.71 -16.06
C GLY A 795 -12.41 60.85 -16.70
N SER A 796 -11.73 61.43 -17.68
CA SER A 796 -10.46 60.99 -18.29
C SER A 796 -10.52 59.77 -19.23
N GLY A 797 -10.58 60.05 -20.54
CA GLY A 797 -10.08 59.12 -21.56
C GLY A 797 -11.10 58.49 -22.52
N THR A 798 -12.31 59.05 -22.67
CA THR A 798 -13.29 58.58 -23.65
C THR A 798 -12.89 58.99 -25.07
N VAL A 799 -11.96 58.24 -25.64
CA VAL A 799 -11.76 58.18 -27.09
C VAL A 799 -12.92 57.36 -27.65
N ASP A 800 -13.66 57.87 -28.63
CA ASP A 800 -14.64 57.07 -29.37
C ASP A 800 -13.90 56.21 -30.42
N PRO A 801 -13.75 54.89 -30.20
CA PRO A 801 -13.08 54.02 -31.17
C PRO A 801 -13.92 53.80 -32.43
N GLY A 802 -15.19 54.22 -32.45
CA GLY A 802 -16.05 54.15 -33.63
C GLY A 802 -15.59 55.04 -34.78
N ASP A 803 -14.97 56.20 -34.47
CA ASP A 803 -14.49 57.14 -35.48
C ASP A 803 -13.19 56.63 -36.14
N ARG A 804 -13.23 56.49 -37.47
CA ARG A 804 -12.09 56.11 -38.31
C ARG A 804 -10.92 57.07 -38.13
N ASN A 805 -11.16 58.38 -38.08
CA ASN A 805 -10.10 59.37 -38.01
C ASN A 805 -9.40 59.34 -36.65
N VAL A 806 -10.14 59.11 -35.57
CA VAL A 806 -9.60 58.93 -34.22
C VAL A 806 -8.70 57.69 -34.15
N ARG A 807 -9.15 56.56 -34.71
CA ARG A 807 -8.34 55.33 -34.81
C ARG A 807 -7.07 55.53 -35.62
N MET A 808 -7.15 56.20 -36.77
CA MET A 808 -5.97 56.48 -37.59
C MET A 808 -4.94 57.34 -36.85
N LEU A 809 -5.38 58.37 -36.12
CA LEU A 809 -4.49 59.24 -35.35
C LEU A 809 -3.82 58.48 -34.18
N LEU A 810 -4.58 57.66 -33.45
CA LEU A 810 -4.03 56.83 -32.38
C LEU A 810 -3.06 55.77 -32.92
N THR A 811 -3.37 55.14 -34.04
CA THR A 811 -2.46 54.18 -34.68
C THR A 811 -1.19 54.86 -35.17
N LEU A 812 -1.25 56.08 -35.73
CA LEU A 812 -0.06 56.86 -36.08
C LEU A 812 0.80 57.16 -34.84
N GLY A 813 0.18 57.56 -33.73
CA GLY A 813 0.87 57.72 -32.44
C GLY A 813 1.54 56.42 -31.96
N ASN A 814 0.83 55.30 -32.05
CA ASN A 814 1.34 53.98 -31.70
C ASN A 814 2.53 53.57 -32.58
N LEU A 815 2.45 53.77 -33.90
CA LEU A 815 3.53 53.47 -34.85
C LEU A 815 4.77 54.33 -34.59
N HIS A 816 4.58 55.60 -34.24
CA HIS A 816 5.68 56.47 -33.85
C HIS A 816 6.39 55.96 -32.59
N ALA A 817 5.64 55.56 -31.55
CA ALA A 817 6.20 54.97 -30.34
C ALA A 817 6.91 53.63 -30.60
N LEU A 818 6.35 52.80 -31.50
CA LEU A 818 6.99 51.56 -31.93
C LEU A 818 8.33 51.82 -32.62
N ARG A 819 8.38 52.79 -33.55
CA ARG A 819 9.58 53.14 -34.31
C ARG A 819 10.69 53.75 -33.46
N THR A 820 10.33 54.59 -32.49
CA THR A 820 11.31 55.39 -31.72
C THR A 820 11.78 54.69 -30.45
N LYS A 821 10.92 53.90 -29.80
CA LYS A 821 11.22 53.30 -28.49
C LYS A 821 11.16 51.77 -28.48
N VAL A 822 10.03 51.18 -28.90
CA VAL A 822 9.79 49.74 -28.68
C VAL A 822 10.67 48.86 -29.56
N VAL A 823 10.67 49.06 -30.88
CA VAL A 823 11.44 48.23 -31.82
C VAL A 823 12.95 48.35 -31.57
N PRO A 824 13.55 49.55 -31.34
CA PRO A 824 14.95 49.65 -30.96
C PRO A 824 15.30 48.89 -29.67
N ASN A 825 14.44 48.94 -28.66
CA ASN A 825 14.64 48.20 -27.41
C ASN A 825 14.56 46.69 -27.61
N LEU A 826 13.55 46.20 -28.36
CA LEU A 826 13.41 44.78 -28.69
C LEU A 826 14.59 44.26 -29.53
N ASN A 827 15.08 45.06 -30.48
CA ASN A 827 16.28 44.72 -31.25
C ASN A 827 17.50 44.59 -30.34
N SER A 828 17.71 45.54 -29.41
CA SER A 828 18.81 45.44 -28.44
C SER A 828 18.67 44.21 -27.53
N GLN A 829 17.45 43.88 -27.08
CA GLN A 829 17.19 42.67 -26.31
C GLN A 829 17.52 41.40 -27.11
N PHE A 830 17.13 41.33 -28.39
CA PHE A 830 17.47 40.22 -29.28
C PHE A 830 18.99 40.10 -29.47
N GLU A 831 19.67 41.20 -29.80
CA GLU A 831 21.11 41.24 -30.04
C GLU A 831 21.90 40.81 -28.79
N ASN A 832 21.47 41.25 -27.60
CA ASN A 832 22.07 40.84 -26.33
C ASN A 832 21.76 39.37 -25.97
N ALA A 833 20.56 38.88 -26.28
CA ALA A 833 20.14 37.54 -25.90
C ALA A 833 20.78 36.44 -26.76
N PHE A 834 21.00 36.71 -28.05
CA PHE A 834 21.49 35.71 -29.02
C PHE A 834 22.90 36.01 -29.54
N SER A 835 23.51 37.15 -29.16
CA SER A 835 24.83 37.58 -29.67
C SER A 835 24.90 37.67 -31.20
N VAL A 836 23.78 38.00 -31.85
CA VAL A 836 23.63 38.13 -33.31
C VAL A 836 23.15 39.53 -33.65
N LYS A 837 23.83 40.22 -34.58
CA LYS A 837 23.43 41.55 -35.04
C LYS A 837 22.26 41.49 -36.05
N LEU A 838 21.32 42.44 -35.92
CA LEU A 838 20.11 42.57 -36.76
C LEU A 838 20.19 43.78 -37.71
N THR A 839 21.38 44.15 -38.21
CA THR A 839 21.59 45.44 -38.90
C THR A 839 20.71 45.63 -40.15
N ASP A 840 20.61 44.60 -40.99
CA ASP A 840 19.88 44.68 -42.27
C ASP A 840 18.36 44.63 -42.06
N GLU A 841 17.90 43.77 -41.15
CA GLU A 841 16.49 43.64 -40.75
C GLU A 841 16.00 44.88 -40.02
N SER A 842 16.80 45.43 -39.11
CA SER A 842 16.47 46.66 -38.38
C SER A 842 16.28 47.84 -39.35
N LYS A 843 17.07 47.92 -40.42
CA LYS A 843 16.89 48.90 -41.48
C LYS A 843 15.58 48.65 -42.24
N THR A 844 15.33 47.42 -42.69
CA THR A 844 14.09 47.10 -43.42
C THR A 844 12.83 47.30 -42.58
N ILE A 845 12.84 46.94 -41.29
CA ILE A 845 11.72 47.19 -40.36
C ILE A 845 11.47 48.69 -40.21
N LYS A 846 12.53 49.51 -40.07
CA LYS A 846 12.39 50.98 -40.01
C LYS A 846 11.84 51.57 -41.31
N ASP A 847 12.28 51.06 -42.46
CA ASP A 847 11.81 51.50 -43.76
C ASP A 847 10.33 51.16 -43.97
N VAL A 848 9.91 49.93 -43.64
CA VAL A 848 8.50 49.50 -43.72
C VAL A 848 7.63 50.28 -42.73
N LEU A 849 8.08 50.49 -41.50
CA LEU A 849 7.41 51.37 -40.54
C LEU A 849 7.20 52.77 -41.10
N GLY A 850 8.24 53.33 -41.74
CA GLY A 850 8.16 54.65 -42.39
C GLY A 850 7.17 54.68 -43.55
N GLN A 851 7.13 53.63 -44.37
CA GLN A 851 6.16 53.52 -45.49
C GLN A 851 4.72 53.42 -44.98
N ILE A 852 4.48 52.61 -43.95
CA ILE A 852 3.16 52.45 -43.34
C ILE A 852 2.69 53.76 -42.69
N ASP A 853 3.57 54.42 -41.93
CA ASP A 853 3.30 55.72 -41.31
C ASP A 853 2.93 56.77 -42.36
N ALA A 854 3.71 56.87 -43.45
CA ALA A 854 3.42 57.78 -44.55
C ALA A 854 2.08 57.47 -45.24
N ARG A 855 1.76 56.19 -45.46
CA ARG A 855 0.48 55.76 -46.06
C ARG A 855 -0.70 56.13 -45.18
N LEU A 856 -0.65 55.83 -43.88
CA LEU A 856 -1.73 56.17 -42.94
C LEU A 856 -1.88 57.69 -42.80
N PHE A 857 -0.77 58.43 -42.74
CA PHE A 857 -0.78 59.90 -42.68
C PHE A 857 -1.44 60.51 -43.93
N GLN A 858 -1.13 60.01 -45.11
CA GLN A 858 -1.79 60.43 -46.36
C GLN A 858 -3.28 60.07 -46.35
N SER A 859 -3.64 58.86 -45.93
CA SER A 859 -5.04 58.41 -45.86
C SER A 859 -5.88 59.25 -44.89
N PHE A 860 -5.27 59.77 -43.81
CA PHE A 860 -5.91 60.67 -42.85
C PHE A 860 -6.06 62.10 -43.42
N THR A 861 -5.00 62.64 -44.02
CA THR A 861 -4.99 64.04 -44.48
C THR A 861 -5.73 64.24 -45.80
N ARG A 862 -5.83 63.22 -46.65
CA ARG A 862 -6.42 63.30 -48.00
C ARG A 862 -7.84 63.88 -48.05
N PRO A 863 -8.82 63.46 -47.23
CA PRO A 863 -10.17 64.03 -47.27
C PRO A 863 -10.19 65.53 -46.93
N SER A 864 -9.41 65.94 -45.91
CA SER A 864 -9.29 67.35 -45.55
C SER A 864 -8.62 68.17 -46.66
N LEU A 865 -7.60 67.59 -47.31
CA LEU A 865 -6.92 68.21 -48.44
C LEU A 865 -7.84 68.36 -49.65
N GLU A 866 -8.62 67.34 -50.02
CA GLU A 866 -9.56 67.40 -51.14
C GLU A 866 -10.66 68.45 -50.90
N SER A 867 -11.14 68.57 -49.65
CA SER A 867 -12.08 69.62 -49.25
C SER A 867 -11.45 71.02 -49.39
N LEU A 868 -10.25 71.22 -48.84
CA LEU A 868 -9.50 72.48 -48.95
C LEU A 868 -9.24 72.86 -50.42
N ARG A 869 -8.85 71.90 -51.26
CA ARG A 869 -8.67 72.12 -52.70
C ARG A 869 -9.95 72.56 -53.38
N LYS A 870 -11.08 71.92 -53.06
CA LYS A 870 -12.40 72.29 -53.60
C LYS A 870 -12.78 73.71 -53.20
N ILE A 871 -12.61 74.07 -51.93
CA ILE A 871 -12.92 75.42 -51.40
C ILE A 871 -12.05 76.48 -52.10
N ILE A 872 -10.74 76.26 -52.19
CA ILE A 872 -9.80 77.22 -52.78
C ILE A 872 -10.05 77.40 -54.28
N ARG A 873 -10.20 76.29 -55.03
CA ARG A 873 -10.49 76.36 -56.48
C ARG A 873 -11.81 77.03 -56.76
N ALA A 874 -12.86 76.72 -56.01
CA ALA A 874 -14.17 77.34 -56.19
C ALA A 874 -14.11 78.84 -55.89
N GLY A 875 -13.47 79.25 -54.80
CA GLY A 875 -13.32 80.65 -54.41
C GLY A 875 -12.49 81.48 -55.40
N LEU A 876 -11.39 80.92 -55.90
CA LEU A 876 -10.51 81.60 -56.87
C LEU A 876 -10.98 81.51 -58.32
N SER A 877 -11.93 80.64 -58.65
CA SER A 877 -12.53 80.56 -60.00
C SER A 877 -13.77 81.45 -60.17
N ASP A 878 -14.27 82.05 -59.09
CA ASP A 878 -15.41 82.96 -59.14
C ASP A 878 -15.09 84.20 -60.00
N PRO A 879 -15.86 84.50 -61.06
CA PRO A 879 -15.70 85.72 -61.85
C PRO A 879 -15.80 87.02 -61.03
N LYS A 880 -16.52 87.01 -59.89
CA LYS A 880 -16.69 88.17 -58.98
C LYS A 880 -15.67 88.22 -57.83
N TRP A 881 -14.60 87.43 -57.93
CA TRP A 881 -13.57 87.34 -56.90
C TRP A 881 -12.81 88.66 -56.64
N ALA A 882 -12.60 89.53 -57.64
CA ALA A 882 -11.84 90.76 -57.45
C ALA A 882 -12.74 92.02 -57.43
N PRO A 883 -13.00 92.65 -56.27
CA PRO A 883 -13.60 93.98 -56.24
C PRO A 883 -12.59 95.07 -56.65
N PRO A 884 -13.04 96.25 -57.11
CA PRO A 884 -12.14 97.33 -57.51
C PRO A 884 -11.30 97.90 -56.35
N LYS A 885 -11.82 97.87 -55.10
CA LYS A 885 -11.06 98.14 -53.87
C LYS A 885 -11.40 97.08 -52.81
N PRO A 886 -10.46 96.20 -52.44
CA PRO A 886 -10.73 95.14 -51.46
C PRO A 886 -10.68 95.67 -50.03
N THR A 887 -11.76 95.44 -49.27
CA THR A 887 -11.89 95.81 -47.84
C THR A 887 -12.00 94.61 -46.91
N GLU A 888 -12.28 93.42 -47.45
CA GLU A 888 -12.44 92.17 -46.70
C GLU A 888 -11.77 91.01 -47.42
N VAL A 889 -11.40 89.98 -46.65
CA VAL A 889 -10.95 88.69 -47.17
C VAL A 889 -12.17 87.95 -47.75
N LYS A 890 -11.99 87.20 -48.84
CA LYS A 890 -13.11 86.45 -49.43
C LYS A 890 -13.59 85.26 -48.58
N PRO A 891 -14.89 84.87 -48.67
CA PRO A 891 -15.47 83.81 -47.83
C PRO A 891 -14.72 82.47 -47.86
N TYR A 892 -14.13 82.11 -49.01
CA TYR A 892 -13.39 80.85 -49.16
C TYR A 892 -12.20 80.73 -48.20
N VAL A 893 -11.57 81.85 -47.81
CA VAL A 893 -10.44 81.86 -46.87
C VAL A 893 -10.93 81.52 -45.46
N TYR A 894 -12.08 82.07 -45.05
CA TYR A 894 -12.70 81.73 -43.76
C TYR A 894 -13.14 80.26 -43.74
N GLU A 895 -13.78 79.76 -44.80
CA GLU A 895 -14.18 78.35 -44.91
C GLU A 895 -12.97 77.40 -44.88
N ALA A 896 -11.88 77.75 -45.56
CA ALA A 896 -10.64 76.96 -45.53
C ALA A 896 -9.98 76.97 -44.14
N LEU A 897 -9.91 78.13 -43.48
CA LEU A 897 -9.37 78.23 -42.13
C LEU A 897 -10.25 77.50 -41.10
N LEU A 898 -11.57 77.58 -41.21
CA LEU A 898 -12.51 76.83 -40.35
C LEU A 898 -12.38 75.32 -40.55
N THR A 899 -12.17 74.87 -41.78
CA THR A 899 -11.84 73.45 -42.07
C THR A 899 -10.56 73.03 -41.35
N LEU A 900 -9.53 73.88 -41.33
CA LEU A 900 -8.31 73.62 -40.55
C LEU A 900 -8.55 73.67 -39.03
N VAL A 901 -9.49 74.47 -38.52
CA VAL A 901 -9.86 74.48 -37.10
C VAL A 901 -10.48 73.14 -36.69
N LEU A 902 -11.32 72.56 -37.54
CA LEU A 902 -11.90 71.23 -37.31
C LEU A 902 -10.80 70.16 -37.27
N VAL A 903 -9.86 70.18 -38.23
CA VAL A 903 -8.71 69.27 -38.24
C VAL A 903 -7.84 69.48 -37.00
N HIS A 904 -7.53 70.73 -36.64
CA HIS A 904 -6.77 71.05 -35.43
C HIS A 904 -7.45 70.48 -34.19
N THR A 905 -8.76 70.68 -34.03
CA THR A 905 -9.51 70.19 -32.86
C THR A 905 -9.46 68.66 -32.77
N GLN A 906 -9.62 67.97 -33.88
CA GLN A 906 -9.54 66.51 -33.94
C GLN A 906 -8.15 65.97 -33.58
N VAL A 907 -7.08 66.57 -34.15
CA VAL A 907 -5.71 66.13 -33.91
C VAL A 907 -5.22 66.52 -32.52
N SER A 908 -5.45 67.75 -32.07
CA SER A 908 -5.00 68.22 -30.75
C SER A 908 -5.68 67.51 -29.58
N THR A 909 -6.92 67.03 -29.76
CA THR A 909 -7.63 66.24 -28.73
C THR A 909 -7.15 64.78 -28.72
N THR A 910 -6.89 64.21 -29.91
CA THR A 910 -6.60 62.78 -30.05
C THR A 910 -5.10 62.45 -29.95
N ALA A 911 -4.26 63.17 -30.71
CA ALA A 911 -2.82 62.98 -30.80
C ALA A 911 -2.09 64.35 -30.81
N PRO A 912 -1.95 65.01 -29.65
CA PRO A 912 -1.42 66.37 -29.53
C PRO A 912 -0.04 66.54 -30.19
N SER A 913 0.82 65.53 -30.05
CA SER A 913 2.18 65.50 -30.60
C SER A 913 2.24 65.60 -32.14
N MET A 914 1.17 65.24 -32.84
CA MET A 914 1.12 65.27 -34.31
C MET A 914 0.52 66.56 -34.89
N THR A 915 -0.03 67.43 -34.05
CA THR A 915 -0.75 68.66 -34.46
C THR A 915 0.09 69.54 -35.38
N HIS A 916 1.35 69.77 -35.00
CA HIS A 916 2.26 70.60 -35.78
C HIS A 916 2.55 69.97 -37.16
N GLN A 917 2.84 68.67 -37.20
CA GLN A 917 3.17 67.96 -38.43
C GLN A 917 1.99 67.98 -39.42
N VAL A 918 0.77 67.71 -38.95
CA VAL A 918 -0.44 67.71 -39.79
C VAL A 918 -0.72 69.09 -40.36
N LEU A 919 -0.73 70.14 -39.52
CA LEU A 919 -1.09 71.48 -39.96
C LEU A 919 -0.02 72.12 -40.85
N SER A 920 1.26 71.88 -40.58
CA SER A 920 2.35 72.30 -41.46
C SER A 920 2.22 71.64 -42.85
N TYR A 921 1.90 70.35 -42.90
CA TYR A 921 1.68 69.65 -44.17
C TYR A 921 0.48 70.23 -44.94
N LEU A 922 -0.66 70.43 -44.27
CA LEU A 922 -1.84 71.00 -44.92
C LEU A 922 -1.60 72.45 -45.38
N LEU A 923 -0.87 73.26 -44.62
CA LEU A 923 -0.48 74.61 -45.03
C LEU A 923 0.39 74.58 -46.29
N GLU A 924 1.39 73.69 -46.36
CA GLU A 924 2.19 73.54 -47.58
C GLU A 924 1.32 73.20 -48.80
N GLN A 925 0.34 72.29 -48.64
CA GLN A 925 -0.55 71.92 -49.73
C GLN A 925 -1.53 73.04 -50.12
N ILE A 926 -2.05 73.79 -49.14
CA ILE A 926 -2.87 74.98 -49.37
C ILE A 926 -2.08 76.02 -50.16
N SER A 927 -0.83 76.31 -49.76
CA SER A 927 0.03 77.27 -50.47
C SER A 927 0.30 76.84 -51.92
N ARG A 928 0.50 75.54 -52.17
CA ARG A 928 0.63 75.01 -53.56
C ARG A 928 -0.65 75.19 -54.36
N GLU A 929 -1.79 74.87 -53.77
CA GLU A 929 -3.08 74.99 -54.45
C GLU A 929 -3.44 76.45 -54.75
N LEU A 930 -3.11 77.38 -53.83
CA LEU A 930 -3.21 78.82 -54.05
C LEU A 930 -2.33 79.25 -55.23
N LEU A 931 -1.08 78.81 -55.28
CA LEU A 931 -0.16 79.12 -56.39
C LEU A 931 -0.69 78.60 -57.73
N GLU A 932 -1.14 77.35 -57.79
CA GLU A 932 -1.68 76.73 -59.02
C GLU A 932 -2.97 77.42 -59.49
N SER A 933 -3.90 77.68 -58.56
CA SER A 933 -5.17 78.33 -58.86
C SER A 933 -4.99 79.79 -59.30
N LEU A 934 -4.07 80.53 -58.67
CA LEU A 934 -3.73 81.89 -59.10
C LEU A 934 -2.97 81.90 -60.44
N LYS A 935 -2.08 80.92 -60.68
CA LYS A 935 -1.40 80.76 -61.97
C LYS A 935 -2.36 80.55 -63.14
N ALA A 936 -3.52 79.94 -62.91
CA ALA A 936 -4.52 79.72 -63.97
C ALA A 936 -5.13 81.03 -64.52
N ARG A 937 -5.07 82.14 -63.78
CA ARG A 937 -5.56 83.45 -64.26
C ARG A 937 -4.55 84.11 -65.21
N PRO A 938 -5.01 84.71 -66.33
CA PRO A 938 -4.11 85.26 -67.34
C PRO A 938 -3.47 86.60 -66.95
N ARG A 939 -4.22 87.49 -66.27
CA ARG A 939 -3.76 88.84 -65.85
C ARG A 939 -4.36 89.23 -64.50
N PHE A 940 -3.67 90.12 -63.78
CA PHE A 940 -4.14 90.68 -62.51
C PHE A 940 -4.25 92.21 -62.61
N ASP A 941 -5.48 92.72 -62.48
CA ASP A 941 -5.72 94.15 -62.30
C ASP A 941 -5.41 94.58 -60.85
N LEU A 942 -5.30 95.89 -60.59
CA LEU A 942 -4.95 96.42 -59.25
C LEU A 942 -5.83 95.83 -58.12
N GLY A 943 -7.15 95.78 -58.30
CA GLY A 943 -8.07 95.20 -57.31
C GLY A 943 -7.89 93.69 -57.12
N ALA A 944 -7.57 92.96 -58.19
CA ALA A 944 -7.31 91.52 -58.14
C ALA A 944 -5.96 91.21 -57.48
N LEU A 945 -4.93 92.02 -57.76
CA LEU A 945 -3.63 91.92 -57.11
C LEU A 945 -3.74 92.22 -55.61
N MET A 946 -4.44 93.30 -55.24
CA MET A 946 -4.68 93.65 -53.84
C MET A 946 -5.47 92.56 -53.11
N GLN A 947 -6.51 91.97 -53.72
CA GLN A 947 -7.26 90.86 -53.10
C GLN A 947 -6.39 89.60 -52.95
N ALA A 948 -5.60 89.24 -53.96
CA ALA A 948 -4.68 88.10 -53.91
C ALA A 948 -3.67 88.25 -52.76
N THR A 949 -3.03 89.41 -52.66
CA THR A 949 -2.07 89.72 -51.60
C THR A 949 -2.74 89.70 -50.23
N LEU A 950 -3.95 90.24 -50.11
CA LEU A 950 -4.71 90.26 -48.85
C LEU A 950 -5.12 88.84 -48.41
N ASP A 951 -5.61 88.00 -49.32
CA ASP A 951 -6.03 86.62 -49.02
C ASP A 951 -4.81 85.74 -48.63
N VAL A 952 -3.67 85.87 -49.34
CA VAL A 952 -2.43 85.12 -49.06
C VAL A 952 -1.79 85.56 -47.73
N GLU A 953 -1.71 86.86 -47.49
CA GLU A 953 -1.20 87.41 -46.22
C GLU A 953 -2.07 87.02 -45.03
N PHE A 954 -3.40 86.95 -45.21
CA PHE A 954 -4.29 86.52 -44.14
C PHE A 954 -4.06 85.05 -43.75
N PHE A 955 -3.86 84.15 -44.73
CA PHE A 955 -3.45 82.77 -44.46
C PHE A 955 -2.09 82.71 -43.74
N ALA A 956 -1.08 83.41 -44.28
CA ALA A 956 0.29 83.40 -43.76
C ALA A 956 0.38 83.91 -42.31
N GLN A 957 -0.34 85.00 -42.00
CA GLN A 957 -0.34 85.59 -40.66
C GLN A 957 -1.21 84.84 -39.65
N THR A 958 -2.25 84.13 -40.11
CA THR A 958 -3.12 83.33 -39.23
C THR A 958 -2.46 81.99 -38.87
N LEU A 959 -1.72 81.38 -39.80
CA LEU A 959 -1.07 80.08 -39.63
C LEU A 959 0.45 80.18 -39.40
N SER A 960 0.95 81.35 -39.01
CA SER A 960 2.38 81.65 -38.90
C SER A 960 3.18 80.67 -38.02
N GLN A 961 2.53 80.03 -37.04
CA GLN A 961 3.14 79.03 -36.17
C GLN A 961 3.48 77.72 -36.90
N TYR A 962 2.75 77.38 -37.96
CA TYR A 962 2.90 76.13 -38.71
C TYR A 962 3.63 76.32 -40.04
N THR A 963 4.06 77.55 -40.36
CA THR A 963 4.79 77.86 -41.58
C THR A 963 6.15 77.17 -41.60
N THR A 964 6.37 76.34 -42.62
CA THR A 964 7.66 75.71 -42.91
C THR A 964 8.46 76.53 -43.90
N GLU A 965 9.76 76.28 -44.02
CA GLU A 965 10.61 76.90 -45.06
C GLU A 965 10.06 76.66 -46.46
N ARG A 966 9.52 75.46 -46.72
CA ARG A 966 8.84 75.13 -47.98
C ARG A 966 7.58 75.97 -48.20
N ALA A 967 6.73 76.12 -47.19
CA ALA A 967 5.54 76.96 -47.29
C ALA A 967 5.93 78.43 -47.57
N SER A 968 6.97 78.94 -46.91
CA SER A 968 7.51 80.29 -47.15
C SER A 968 8.10 80.44 -48.56
N GLY A 969 8.79 79.42 -49.06
CA GLY A 969 9.30 79.41 -50.44
C GLY A 969 8.19 79.49 -51.47
N ILE A 970 7.13 78.68 -51.30
CA ILE A 970 5.94 78.72 -52.17
C ILE A 970 5.24 80.08 -52.07
N GLN A 971 5.14 80.67 -50.89
CA GLN A 971 4.61 82.04 -50.74
C GLN A 971 5.45 83.07 -51.50
N GLY A 972 6.78 82.96 -51.47
CA GLY A 972 7.68 83.77 -52.29
C GLY A 972 7.44 83.59 -53.79
N GLU A 973 7.22 82.35 -54.24
CA GLU A 973 6.84 82.05 -55.63
C GLU A 973 5.48 82.64 -56.00
N ILE A 974 4.51 82.65 -55.08
CA ILE A 974 3.21 83.32 -55.30
C ILE A 974 3.44 84.82 -55.54
N TYR A 975 4.25 85.49 -54.71
CA TYR A 975 4.53 86.92 -54.88
C TYR A 975 5.27 87.22 -56.19
N SER A 976 6.28 86.42 -56.54
CA SER A 976 6.99 86.55 -57.82
C SER A 976 6.07 86.33 -59.03
N MET A 977 5.17 85.35 -58.95
CA MET A 977 4.19 85.06 -59.99
C MET A 977 3.18 86.19 -60.15
N LEU A 978 2.65 86.71 -59.04
CA LEU A 978 1.76 87.87 -59.06
C LEU A 978 2.44 89.09 -59.68
N ASP A 979 3.72 89.32 -59.35
CA ASP A 979 4.53 90.41 -59.92
C ASP A 979 4.73 90.24 -61.43
N SER A 980 4.99 89.02 -61.91
CA SER A 980 5.21 88.73 -63.34
C SER A 980 3.97 88.90 -64.24
N LYS A 981 2.76 88.82 -63.65
CA LYS A 981 1.48 88.85 -64.37
C LYS A 981 0.69 90.16 -64.17
N THR A 982 1.32 91.18 -63.60
CA THR A 982 0.72 92.48 -63.34
C THR A 982 1.42 93.60 -64.12
N ASP A 983 0.67 94.62 -64.53
CA ASP A 983 1.21 95.79 -65.22
C ASP A 983 2.02 96.71 -64.27
N ASN A 984 3.06 97.36 -64.80
CA ASN A 984 3.92 98.29 -64.03
C ASN A 984 3.15 99.43 -63.34
N GLN A 985 2.03 99.89 -63.91
CA GLN A 985 1.17 100.92 -63.30
C GLN A 985 0.40 100.40 -62.08
N ALA A 986 -0.08 99.16 -62.12
CA ALA A 986 -0.75 98.53 -60.98
C ALA A 986 0.24 98.20 -59.86
N ARG A 987 1.49 97.84 -60.21
CA ARG A 987 2.58 97.62 -59.24
C ARG A 987 2.94 98.88 -58.45
N ALA A 988 3.07 100.04 -59.11
CA ALA A 988 3.37 101.31 -58.44
C ALA A 988 2.24 101.70 -57.47
N ARG A 989 0.98 101.58 -57.92
CA ARG A 989 -0.19 101.89 -57.08
C ARG A 989 -0.40 100.91 -55.92
N LEU A 990 0.03 99.66 -56.05
CA LEU A 990 0.02 98.72 -54.93
C LEU A 990 0.93 99.22 -53.79
N GLN A 991 2.12 99.76 -54.09
CA GLN A 991 3.04 100.26 -53.05
C GLN A 991 2.41 101.38 -52.22
N ASP A 992 1.61 102.25 -52.84
CA ASP A 992 0.89 103.33 -52.15
C ASP A 992 -0.26 102.80 -51.27
N GLU A 993 -0.91 101.69 -51.65
CA GLU A 993 -2.04 101.09 -50.91
C GLU A 993 -1.61 100.05 -49.86
N LEU A 994 -0.35 99.57 -49.87
CA LEU A 994 0.18 98.59 -48.90
C LEU A 994 0.00 98.99 -47.42
N PRO A 995 0.25 100.25 -46.99
CA PRO A 995 0.00 100.68 -45.62
C PRO A 995 -1.48 100.54 -45.21
N GLY A 996 -2.41 100.89 -46.10
CA GLY A 996 -3.85 100.74 -45.88
C GLY A 996 -4.27 99.27 -45.80
N MET A 997 -3.71 98.40 -46.64
CA MET A 997 -3.95 96.96 -46.57
C MET A 997 -3.46 96.34 -45.25
N ARG A 998 -2.35 96.82 -44.68
CA ARG A 998 -1.87 96.37 -43.37
C ARG A 998 -2.84 96.71 -42.24
N GLU A 999 -3.47 97.88 -42.30
CA GLU A 999 -4.50 98.28 -41.33
C GLU A 999 -5.77 97.43 -41.47
N VAL A 1000 -6.21 97.17 -42.70
CA VAL A 1000 -7.33 96.25 -43.01
C VAL A 1000 -7.03 94.84 -42.50
N LEU A 1001 -5.86 94.27 -42.79
CA LEU A 1001 -5.45 92.95 -42.29
C LEU A 1001 -5.43 92.89 -40.76
N LYS A 1002 -4.93 93.94 -40.09
CA LYS A 1002 -4.93 94.03 -38.62
C LYS A 1002 -6.36 93.99 -38.07
N LYS A 1003 -7.27 94.79 -38.64
CA LYS A 1003 -8.68 94.84 -38.26
C LYS A 1003 -9.38 93.50 -38.46
N LEU A 1004 -9.19 92.86 -39.62
CA LEU A 1004 -9.80 91.56 -39.93
C LEU A 1004 -9.31 90.46 -38.98
N ARG A 1005 -8.01 90.42 -38.65
CA ARG A 1005 -7.45 89.46 -37.69
C ARG A 1005 -7.95 89.68 -36.26
N GLU A 1006 -8.24 90.91 -35.89
CA GLU A 1006 -8.80 91.24 -34.57
C GLU A 1006 -10.27 90.82 -34.47
N GLN A 1007 -11.06 91.04 -35.52
CA GLN A 1007 -12.45 90.58 -35.62
C GLN A 1007 -12.56 89.05 -35.61
N SER A 1008 -11.69 88.34 -36.33
CA SER A 1008 -11.70 86.87 -36.40
C SER A 1008 -10.85 86.20 -35.31
N ARG A 1009 -10.37 86.95 -34.31
CA ARG A 1009 -9.42 86.47 -33.30
C ARG A 1009 -9.95 85.29 -32.50
N ALA A 1010 -11.23 85.30 -32.14
CA ALA A 1010 -11.86 84.25 -31.34
C ALA A 1010 -11.96 82.92 -32.12
N GLN A 1011 -12.25 82.99 -33.42
CA GLN A 1011 -12.45 81.83 -34.27
C GLN A 1011 -11.14 81.07 -34.56
N PHE A 1012 -10.03 81.79 -34.70
CA PHE A 1012 -8.72 81.22 -35.06
C PHE A 1012 -7.71 81.23 -33.90
N ALA A 1013 -8.19 81.39 -32.67
CA ALA A 1013 -7.34 81.40 -31.47
C ALA A 1013 -6.55 80.10 -31.28
N CYS A 1014 -7.07 78.96 -31.77
CA CYS A 1014 -6.42 77.65 -31.66
C CYS A 1014 -5.07 77.56 -32.36
N PHE A 1015 -4.83 78.36 -33.41
CA PHE A 1015 -3.55 78.38 -34.13
C PHE A 1015 -2.48 79.23 -33.44
N LYS A 1016 -2.82 79.91 -32.35
CA LYS A 1016 -1.86 80.71 -31.56
C LYS A 1016 -1.25 79.86 -30.47
N ARG A 1017 0.02 80.13 -30.18
CA ARG A 1017 0.78 79.47 -29.11
C ARG A 1017 0.07 79.67 -27.76
N PRO A 1018 -0.18 78.60 -26.97
CA PRO A 1018 -0.66 78.75 -25.61
C PRO A 1018 0.33 79.61 -24.83
N ARG A 1019 -0.15 80.70 -24.21
CA ARG A 1019 0.68 81.53 -23.34
C ARG A 1019 1.13 80.64 -22.18
N ARG A 1020 2.44 80.34 -22.07
CA ARG A 1020 3.00 79.59 -20.93
C ARG A 1020 2.44 80.21 -19.65
N ALA A 1021 1.73 79.42 -18.85
CA ALA A 1021 1.29 79.84 -17.53
C ALA A 1021 2.53 80.20 -16.70
N PRO A 1022 2.59 81.38 -16.06
CA PRO A 1022 3.70 81.74 -15.19
C PRO A 1022 3.55 80.93 -13.89
N GLY A 1023 4.15 79.74 -13.82
CA GLY A 1023 3.99 78.91 -12.63
C GLY A 1023 4.61 77.51 -12.62
N GLN A 1024 5.44 77.11 -13.58
CA GLN A 1024 6.23 75.88 -13.47
C GLN A 1024 7.70 76.20 -13.73
N GLY A 1025 8.44 76.34 -12.62
CA GLY A 1025 9.86 76.56 -12.61
C GLY A 1025 10.61 75.39 -13.25
N SER A 1026 11.56 75.73 -14.11
CA SER A 1026 12.58 74.82 -14.59
C SER A 1026 13.45 74.36 -13.42
N VAL A 1027 13.35 73.10 -13.03
CA VAL A 1027 14.41 72.45 -12.25
C VAL A 1027 15.59 72.25 -13.20
N SER A 1028 16.62 73.08 -13.04
CA SER A 1028 17.89 72.94 -13.72
C SER A 1028 18.63 71.73 -13.16
N SER A 1029 18.66 70.62 -13.90
CA SER A 1029 19.59 69.53 -13.65
C SER A 1029 20.98 69.93 -14.15
N THR A 1030 21.81 70.44 -13.26
CA THR A 1030 23.26 70.55 -13.45
C THR A 1030 23.86 69.14 -13.42
N ALA A 1031 24.16 68.59 -14.59
CA ALA A 1031 25.07 67.46 -14.75
C ALA A 1031 26.43 68.01 -15.18
N GLY A 1032 27.44 67.81 -14.32
CA GLY A 1032 28.82 68.21 -14.57
C GLY A 1032 29.44 67.41 -15.71
N GLY A 1033 30.08 68.13 -16.62
CA GLY A 1033 30.95 67.58 -17.66
C GLY A 1033 32.24 68.39 -17.67
N VAL A 1034 33.28 67.81 -17.11
CA VAL A 1034 34.67 68.29 -17.13
C VAL A 1034 35.19 68.23 -18.58
N GLY A 1035 35.76 69.33 -19.07
CA GLY A 1035 36.49 69.41 -20.33
C GLY A 1035 37.42 70.64 -20.33
N PRO A 1036 38.71 70.51 -20.69
CA PRO A 1036 39.75 71.47 -20.32
C PRO A 1036 39.73 72.72 -21.19
N GLY A 1037 40.21 73.81 -20.60
CA GLY A 1037 40.19 75.15 -21.18
C GLY A 1037 41.11 75.33 -22.38
N ILE A 1038 40.69 76.24 -23.26
CA ILE A 1038 41.57 77.07 -24.07
C ILE A 1038 40.98 78.48 -24.04
N GLU A 1039 41.76 79.39 -23.46
CA GLU A 1039 41.55 80.84 -23.47
C GLU A 1039 41.47 81.36 -24.90
N ARG A 1040 40.51 82.25 -25.17
CA ARG A 1040 40.72 83.36 -26.11
C ARG A 1040 39.92 84.57 -25.65
N THR A 1041 40.69 85.55 -25.25
CA THR A 1041 40.35 86.92 -24.89
C THR A 1041 39.49 87.63 -25.94
N THR A 1042 38.53 88.40 -25.42
CA THR A 1042 37.98 89.65 -25.98
C THR A 1042 39.05 90.47 -26.73
N THR A 1043 38.75 91.06 -27.88
CA THR A 1043 38.14 92.40 -27.99
C THR A 1043 37.76 92.70 -29.44
N GLY A 1044 36.61 93.35 -29.65
CA GLY A 1044 36.08 93.78 -30.95
C GLY A 1044 34.57 93.80 -30.95
#